data_AF-A0A9W6CSP1-F1
#
_entry.id   AF-A0A9W6CSP1-F1
#
_cell.length_a   1.000
_cell.length_b   1.000
_cell.length_c   1.000
_cell.angle_alpha   90.00
_cell.angle_beta   90.00
_cell.angle_gamma   90.00
#
_symmetry.space_group_name_H-M   'P 1'
#
loop_
_entity.id
_entity.type
_entity.pdbx_description
1 polymer ?
#
loop_
_entity_poly.entity_id
_entity_poly.type
_entity_poly.pdbx_seq_one_letter_code
_entity_poly.pdbx_strand_id
1 'polypeptide(L)'
;MPTPPDPARRGGDWRASLDALRDPGAERSAAEPGTGDGYRELGLQFAPRHLLRRSSEQWQGPRDEPALDAASVDRIAVRPVARGARGGWAKADLTWQNIAYKGEGAGVEPAQARWFAQFALLKGGSPGTYNPYGSAWITLDAYESPLLWALLAEAARLGIALAGTDAAPRVRLHGSARIVLDARLDAAALTLAPALELDGAPTPLAGTRAVGEHGVVRCDLDAGALDLAPLAAPLGAAERDLLERPPAISVPADDLPEFLRGHYPALARRVAITSGDDSFAALEIPPATLVLDVRYADDGGLKLAWRWEHADGRASGLDAPDADFADPAREREGEVLGAVDVVLSGSAAGRMALATGSSGIADARDRGGLEPAIILRGDDAASFDLEVLPGLASIAGLRVERRGDPAAVREVTEPPHLAVSLVESHKADWFDLGVIVTVGGRQVPLMPLFRALSLGRKRLRLPDRTYLRLDQPVLDELRELIDEAGTLAEWETGLRVPASRAGLVADFEDLAHEAAPAVAWRDLVRGLEGGEVEALAQPEGVVLPLRPYQLEGFRRLAFLWRHGIGGVLADDMGLGKTAQSLALVVHATSAGAGRPWLVVTPTSVASNWVAEAARFTPGLRVARVTETERRRGAALADAVAGADLVVTTYAVLRRDADAFAALDWAGVVLDEAQFVKNAATQAHRAALGLGAPFVLAVTGTPIENDLGELWAILRLVAPGLFPSRRAFDERYRRPIEQDGNAERRATLRRRIRPLVLRRTKEQVAPELPPKQDQVLRVALEPAHRRLYDQTLQRERQKLLGLLDDLDRQRFIVYRSLTLLRMLALDATLIDAERHAGMRSAKLDALFEQLADVLAEGHRALVFSQFTSFLDRVTARLDAEGVPFARLDGSSSARARDAAVERFRAGGASVFCISLKAGGFGLNLTEADYVFLLDPWWNPASEAQAVDRAHRIGQDRQVMVYRLVAEDTIEEKVMALKERKGELVASILADDEDAGAGAAEALTVDDLRGLLDD
;
A
#
# COMPACT_ATOMS: atom_id res chain seq x y z
N MET A 1 17.30 -3.62 -48.75
CA MET A 1 18.40 -4.40 -48.15
C MET A 1 18.75 -3.79 -46.81
N PRO A 2 18.43 -4.51 -45.73
CA PRO A 2 19.43 -4.81 -44.69
C PRO A 2 19.42 -6.30 -44.31
N THR A 3 20.53 -6.71 -43.69
CA THR A 3 21.07 -8.04 -43.37
C THR A 3 20.26 -8.83 -42.32
N PRO A 4 20.20 -10.18 -42.37
CA PRO A 4 19.55 -10.99 -41.34
C PRO A 4 20.45 -11.21 -40.11
N PRO A 5 19.89 -11.43 -38.90
CA PRO A 5 20.66 -11.83 -37.73
C PRO A 5 20.97 -13.34 -37.74
N ASP A 6 22.16 -13.64 -37.23
CA ASP A 6 22.87 -14.94 -37.16
C ASP A 6 22.22 -15.93 -36.15
N PRO A 7 21.95 -17.20 -36.52
CA PRO A 7 21.37 -18.20 -35.63
C PRO A 7 22.45 -19.07 -34.97
N ALA A 8 23.06 -18.61 -33.88
CA ALA A 8 23.96 -19.46 -33.09
C ALA A 8 24.10 -19.07 -31.61
N ARG A 9 23.13 -19.43 -30.75
CA ARG A 9 23.41 -19.79 -29.34
C ARG A 9 22.59 -21.01 -28.93
N ARG A 10 23.24 -22.17 -29.02
CA ARG A 10 22.79 -23.44 -28.45
C ARG A 10 22.84 -23.37 -26.92
N GLY A 11 21.89 -24.03 -26.28
CA GLY A 11 21.75 -24.12 -24.83
C GLY A 11 23.00 -24.66 -24.13
N GLY A 12 23.35 -24.02 -23.01
CA GLY A 12 24.35 -24.53 -22.07
C GLY A 12 23.76 -25.69 -21.27
N ASP A 13 24.53 -26.78 -21.20
CA ASP A 13 24.20 -27.99 -20.45
C ASP A 13 24.17 -27.70 -18.95
N TRP A 14 23.01 -27.86 -18.31
CA TRP A 14 22.80 -27.64 -16.88
C TRP A 14 23.70 -28.51 -15.99
N ARG A 15 24.25 -29.61 -16.54
CA ARG A 15 25.22 -30.46 -15.85
C ARG A 15 26.56 -29.74 -15.63
N ALA A 16 27.00 -28.89 -16.56
CA ALA A 16 28.21 -28.08 -16.41
C ALA A 16 28.06 -27.01 -15.31
N SER A 17 26.85 -26.47 -15.13
CA SER A 17 26.53 -25.56 -14.04
C SER A 17 26.43 -26.25 -12.68
N LEU A 18 26.13 -27.56 -12.65
CA LEU A 18 26.07 -28.36 -11.43
C LEU A 18 27.46 -28.86 -10.99
N ASP A 19 28.36 -29.15 -11.93
CA ASP A 19 29.72 -29.59 -11.62
C ASP A 19 30.56 -28.48 -10.97
N ALA A 20 30.32 -27.20 -11.32
CA ALA A 20 30.92 -26.05 -10.65
C ALA A 20 30.48 -25.85 -9.18
N LEU A 21 29.40 -26.51 -8.76
CA LEU A 21 28.89 -26.48 -7.38
C LEU A 21 29.27 -27.73 -6.57
N ARG A 22 29.76 -28.80 -7.21
CA ARG A 22 30.06 -30.09 -6.56
C ARG A 22 31.51 -30.27 -6.15
N ASP A 23 32.42 -29.44 -6.65
CA ASP A 23 33.81 -29.44 -6.23
C ASP A 23 34.27 -28.00 -5.91
N PRO A 24 34.27 -27.56 -4.63
CA PRO A 24 34.79 -26.25 -4.27
C PRO A 24 36.33 -26.16 -4.39
N GLY A 25 37.00 -27.21 -4.89
CA GLY A 25 38.41 -27.46 -4.71
C GLY A 25 39.24 -27.61 -5.99
N ALA A 26 39.04 -26.81 -7.03
CA ALA A 26 40.01 -26.76 -8.15
C ALA A 26 39.95 -25.48 -9.00
N GLU A 27 40.10 -24.30 -8.40
CA GLU A 27 40.78 -23.12 -9.03
C GLU A 27 40.87 -21.92 -8.06
N ARG A 28 41.29 -22.18 -6.81
CA ARG A 28 41.98 -21.17 -6.03
C ARG A 28 43.27 -21.79 -5.54
N SER A 29 44.29 -21.67 -6.38
CA SER A 29 45.68 -21.79 -5.95
C SER A 29 45.81 -21.13 -4.60
N ALA A 30 46.27 -21.89 -3.61
CA ALA A 30 46.86 -21.34 -2.41
C ALA A 30 47.93 -20.34 -2.85
N ALA A 31 47.55 -19.06 -2.88
CA ALA A 31 48.53 -18.04 -2.63
C ALA A 31 48.91 -18.25 -1.16
N GLU A 32 50.14 -18.69 -0.93
CA GLU A 32 50.90 -18.26 0.23
C GLU A 32 50.59 -16.76 0.48
N PRO A 33 50.58 -16.26 1.72
CA PRO A 33 50.49 -14.81 1.96
C PRO A 33 51.77 -14.14 1.42
N GLY A 34 51.81 -14.01 0.11
CA GLY A 34 52.77 -13.25 -0.65
C GLY A 34 52.44 -11.79 -0.39
N THR A 35 53.32 -11.16 0.38
CA THR A 35 53.56 -9.73 0.35
C THR A 35 53.51 -9.21 -1.09
N GLY A 36 52.47 -8.48 -1.46
CA GLY A 36 52.40 -7.93 -2.81
C GLY A 36 51.03 -7.49 -3.29
N ASP A 37 50.33 -6.63 -2.54
CA ASP A 37 49.43 -5.66 -3.16
C ASP A 37 49.46 -4.38 -2.34
N GLY A 38 49.50 -3.23 -3.02
CA GLY A 38 49.95 -1.92 -2.51
C GLY A 38 49.10 -1.26 -1.41
N TYR A 39 48.43 -2.04 -0.56
CA TYR A 39 47.66 -1.57 0.58
C TYR A 39 48.55 -1.29 1.79
N ARG A 40 48.26 -0.19 2.49
CA ARG A 40 48.91 0.18 3.75
C ARG A 40 48.41 -0.73 4.86
N GLU A 41 49.32 -1.26 5.66
CA GLU A 41 48.99 -2.02 6.85
C GLU A 41 48.31 -1.11 7.89
N LEU A 42 47.07 -1.44 8.25
CA LEU A 42 46.28 -0.72 9.24
C LEU A 42 46.32 -1.39 10.60
N GLY A 43 46.23 -0.56 11.63
CA GLY A 43 46.12 -1.03 13.01
C GLY A 43 45.14 -0.21 13.82
N LEU A 44 44.61 -0.83 14.86
CA LEU A 44 43.89 -0.17 15.94
C LEU A 44 44.86 0.01 17.10
N GLN A 45 45.28 1.25 17.37
CA GLN A 45 46.22 1.54 18.45
C GLN A 45 45.48 1.72 19.77
N PHE A 46 45.88 1.00 20.81
CA PHE A 46 45.38 1.09 22.19
C PHE A 46 46.34 1.93 23.03
N ALA A 47 45.79 2.89 23.76
CA ALA A 47 46.53 3.74 24.68
C ALA A 47 45.89 3.70 26.08
N PRO A 48 46.66 3.37 27.13
CA PRO A 48 46.24 3.59 28.50
C PRO A 48 46.28 5.10 28.79
N ARG A 49 45.18 5.65 29.29
CA ARG A 49 45.01 7.09 29.51
C ARG A 49 44.48 7.40 30.90
N HIS A 50 44.69 8.64 31.32
CA HIS A 50 44.22 9.21 32.57
C HIS A 50 43.50 10.54 32.29
N LEU A 51 42.24 10.66 32.71
CA LEU A 51 41.50 11.93 32.64
C LEU A 51 41.74 12.76 33.90
N LEU A 52 42.50 13.85 33.76
CA LEU A 52 42.61 14.87 34.80
C LEU A 52 41.30 15.64 34.92
N ARG A 53 40.50 15.27 35.93
CA ARG A 53 39.26 15.96 36.29
C ARG A 53 39.60 17.20 37.14
N ARG A 54 38.89 18.31 36.90
CA ARG A 54 39.07 19.64 37.52
C ARG A 54 39.64 19.59 38.96
N SER A 55 40.72 20.34 39.20
CA SER A 55 40.93 20.97 40.51
C SER A 55 40.38 22.41 40.47
N SER A 56 39.95 22.94 41.60
CA SER A 56 39.25 24.24 41.71
C SER A 56 40.08 25.48 41.33
N GLU A 57 41.36 25.33 40.95
CA GLU A 57 42.32 26.44 40.86
C GLU A 57 42.88 26.72 39.44
N GLN A 58 42.46 26.02 38.38
CA GLN A 58 42.96 26.29 37.01
C GLN A 58 41.85 26.48 35.96
N TRP A 59 42.04 27.49 35.09
CA TRP A 59 41.11 27.99 34.05
C TRP A 59 41.16 27.21 32.72
N GLN A 60 41.40 25.89 32.74
CA GLN A 60 41.36 25.04 31.53
C GLN A 60 40.47 23.80 31.75
N GLY A 61 39.82 23.32 30.68
CA GLY A 61 38.92 22.15 30.71
C GLY A 61 39.62 20.82 31.05
N PRO A 62 38.87 19.74 31.31
CA PRO A 62 39.44 18.42 31.61
C PRO A 62 40.39 17.96 30.50
N ARG A 63 41.56 17.46 30.88
CA ARG A 63 42.61 17.01 29.96
C ARG A 63 42.73 15.49 30.01
N ASP A 64 42.76 14.89 28.84
CA ASP A 64 42.97 13.47 28.67
C ASP A 64 44.46 13.26 28.34
N GLU A 65 45.22 12.65 29.24
CA GLU A 65 46.68 12.50 29.18
C GLU A 65 47.09 11.01 29.18
N PRO A 66 48.27 10.63 28.65
CA PRO A 66 48.78 9.27 28.78
C PRO A 66 48.98 8.90 30.25
N ALA A 67 48.60 7.67 30.64
CA ALA A 67 48.83 7.19 32.01
C ALA A 67 50.32 6.92 32.26
N LEU A 68 50.79 7.21 33.48
CA LEU A 68 52.20 7.05 33.87
C LEU A 68 52.47 5.69 34.53
N ASP A 69 51.48 5.13 35.24
CA ASP A 69 51.53 3.81 35.86
C ASP A 69 50.16 3.10 35.77
N ALA A 70 50.12 1.80 36.06
CA ALA A 70 48.93 0.96 35.93
C ALA A 70 47.77 1.39 36.86
N ALA A 71 48.10 1.97 38.02
CA ALA A 71 47.12 2.49 38.98
C ALA A 71 46.49 3.80 38.47
N SER A 72 47.26 4.63 37.77
CA SER A 72 46.84 5.91 37.22
C SER A 72 46.00 5.81 35.95
N VAL A 73 45.97 4.65 35.27
CA VAL A 73 45.05 4.44 34.14
C VAL A 73 43.64 4.79 34.61
N ASP A 74 42.76 5.28 33.76
CA ASP A 74 41.33 5.43 34.09
C ASP A 74 40.43 4.96 32.95
N ARG A 75 40.98 4.89 31.74
CA ARG A 75 40.31 4.42 30.52
C ARG A 75 41.33 3.89 29.52
N ILE A 76 40.88 3.01 28.64
CA ILE A 76 41.62 2.62 27.44
C ILE A 76 41.01 3.31 26.24
N ALA A 77 41.83 4.03 25.48
CA ALA A 77 41.38 4.71 24.28
C ALA A 77 42.04 4.11 23.04
N VAL A 78 41.27 4.04 21.95
CA VAL A 78 41.67 3.46 20.68
C VAL A 78 41.59 4.45 19.52
N ARG A 79 42.47 4.30 18.52
CA ARG A 79 42.45 5.08 17.28
C ARG A 79 42.95 4.29 16.07
N PRO A 80 42.52 4.63 14.84
CA PRO A 80 43.13 4.10 13.64
C PRO A 80 44.56 4.61 13.47
N VAL A 81 45.47 3.72 13.08
CA VAL A 81 46.85 4.02 12.71
C VAL A 81 47.21 3.25 11.44
N ALA A 82 48.23 3.74 10.72
CA ALA A 82 48.84 3.02 9.61
C ALA A 82 50.33 2.83 9.89
N ARG A 83 50.90 1.76 9.34
CA ARG A 83 52.34 1.51 9.44
C ARG A 83 53.11 2.46 8.53
N GLY A 84 54.04 3.22 9.11
CA GLY A 84 54.89 4.15 8.37
C GLY A 84 56.06 3.45 7.68
N ALA A 85 56.73 4.15 6.76
CA ALA A 85 57.87 3.64 5.99
C ALA A 85 59.09 3.17 6.83
N ARG A 86 59.16 3.58 8.11
CA ARG A 86 60.20 3.14 9.08
C ARG A 86 59.72 2.01 10.01
N GLY A 87 58.56 1.40 9.73
CA GLY A 87 58.02 0.25 10.45
C GLY A 87 57.20 0.54 11.70
N GLY A 88 57.15 1.79 12.18
CA GLY A 88 56.37 2.21 13.36
C GLY A 88 54.93 2.62 13.04
N TRP A 89 54.04 2.52 14.03
CA TRP A 89 52.63 2.93 13.95
C TRP A 89 52.48 4.44 14.06
N ALA A 90 51.90 5.07 13.04
CA ALA A 90 51.66 6.52 13.03
C ALA A 90 50.19 6.83 12.74
N LYS A 91 49.70 7.95 13.29
CA LYS A 91 48.34 8.47 13.06
C LYS A 91 48.02 8.69 11.57
N ALA A 92 49.04 8.95 10.75
CA ALA A 92 48.89 9.33 9.34
C ALA A 92 47.79 10.41 9.15
N ASP A 93 47.17 10.47 7.98
CA ASP A 93 46.00 11.31 7.66
C ASP A 93 44.66 10.59 7.93
N LEU A 94 44.68 9.53 8.75
CA LEU A 94 43.53 8.70 9.09
C LEU A 94 42.82 9.21 10.34
N THR A 95 41.50 9.34 10.25
CA THR A 95 40.61 9.68 11.35
C THR A 95 39.38 8.77 11.29
N TRP A 96 38.69 8.64 12.42
CA TRP A 96 37.43 7.89 12.50
C TRP A 96 36.37 8.35 11.48
N GLN A 97 36.43 9.60 11.02
CA GLN A 97 35.49 10.16 10.05
C GLN A 97 35.89 9.90 8.60
N ASN A 98 37.19 9.79 8.30
CA ASN A 98 37.68 9.72 6.93
C ASN A 98 38.12 8.32 6.48
N ILE A 99 38.31 7.39 7.43
CA ILE A 99 38.78 6.03 7.14
C ILE A 99 37.78 5.22 6.30
N ALA A 100 36.47 5.52 6.42
CA ALA A 100 35.42 4.91 5.61
C ALA A 100 35.41 5.40 4.15
N TYR A 101 35.74 6.67 3.91
CA TYR A 101 35.66 7.31 2.59
C TYR A 101 36.97 7.25 1.79
N LYS A 102 38.11 6.97 2.44
CA LYS A 102 39.43 6.93 1.79
C LYS A 102 39.79 5.56 1.17
N GLY A 103 38.92 4.55 1.28
CA GLY A 103 39.22 3.14 0.96
C GLY A 103 39.72 2.89 -0.46
N GLU A 104 39.09 3.46 -1.49
CA GLU A 104 39.44 3.11 -2.89
C GLU A 104 40.60 3.95 -3.46
N GLY A 105 40.90 5.11 -2.89
CA GLY A 105 41.95 6.02 -3.39
C GLY A 105 43.24 6.08 -2.59
N ALA A 106 43.27 5.55 -1.35
CA ALA A 106 44.40 5.71 -0.42
C ALA A 106 45.22 4.43 -0.17
N GLY A 107 44.92 3.34 -0.90
CA GLY A 107 45.56 2.04 -0.69
C GLY A 107 45.19 1.44 0.67
N VAL A 108 43.89 1.39 1.01
CA VAL A 108 43.39 0.69 2.20
C VAL A 108 42.45 -0.44 1.76
N GLU A 109 42.55 -1.60 2.40
CA GLU A 109 41.69 -2.74 2.06
C GLU A 109 40.19 -2.43 2.39
N PRO A 110 39.25 -2.62 1.44
CA PRO A 110 37.84 -2.26 1.66
C PRO A 110 37.16 -2.99 2.83
N ALA A 111 37.58 -4.23 3.13
CA ALA A 111 37.07 -4.97 4.29
C ALA A 111 37.49 -4.31 5.61
N GLN A 112 38.75 -3.89 5.72
CA GLN A 112 39.27 -3.18 6.88
C GLN A 112 38.62 -1.79 7.03
N ALA A 113 38.43 -1.04 5.94
CA ALA A 113 37.75 0.26 5.97
C ALA A 113 36.30 0.17 6.48
N ARG A 114 35.55 -0.85 6.05
CA ARG A 114 34.19 -1.12 6.54
C ARG A 114 34.18 -1.49 8.02
N TRP A 115 35.13 -2.31 8.46
CA TRP A 115 35.28 -2.66 9.88
C TRP A 115 35.48 -1.42 10.75
N PHE A 116 36.39 -0.49 10.39
CA PHE A 116 36.60 0.75 11.14
C PHE A 116 35.36 1.66 11.17
N ALA A 117 34.58 1.69 10.08
CA ALA A 117 33.33 2.45 10.01
C ALA A 117 32.27 1.87 10.97
N GLN A 118 32.10 0.55 10.99
CA GLN A 118 31.19 -0.15 11.90
C GLN A 118 31.61 0.03 13.36
N PHE A 119 32.91 -0.14 13.65
CA PHE A 119 33.47 0.08 14.98
C PHE A 119 33.15 1.49 15.49
N ALA A 120 33.39 2.53 14.70
CA ALA A 120 33.14 3.92 15.09
C ALA A 120 31.65 4.27 15.34
N LEU A 121 30.73 3.59 14.65
CA LEU A 121 29.28 3.80 14.76
C LEU A 121 28.67 3.14 16.00
N LEU A 122 29.23 2.01 16.45
CA LEU A 122 28.67 1.20 17.52
C LEU A 122 29.03 1.68 18.94
N LYS A 123 29.72 2.81 19.08
CA LYS A 123 29.93 3.46 20.38
C LYS A 123 28.60 4.04 20.90
N GLY A 124 28.13 3.55 22.03
CA GLY A 124 26.95 4.04 22.75
C GLY A 124 27.23 5.39 23.42
N GLY A 125 26.31 6.33 23.28
CA GLY A 125 26.40 7.64 23.90
C GLY A 125 25.91 7.62 25.34
N SER A 126 26.80 7.37 26.31
CA SER A 126 26.45 7.54 27.73
C SER A 126 26.18 9.04 28.03
N PRO A 127 25.09 9.43 28.71
CA PRO A 127 24.70 10.83 28.93
C PRO A 127 25.68 11.66 29.79
N GLY A 128 26.74 11.06 30.34
CA GLY A 128 27.66 11.69 31.29
C GLY A 128 29.08 11.91 30.79
N THR A 129 29.47 11.41 29.61
CA THR A 129 30.86 11.52 29.12
C THR A 129 30.95 12.55 28.00
N TYR A 130 31.35 13.78 28.34
CA TYR A 130 31.64 14.82 27.35
C TYR A 130 32.75 14.35 26.42
N ASN A 131 32.40 13.88 25.21
CA ASN A 131 33.37 13.60 24.17
C ASN A 131 33.60 14.91 23.41
N PRO A 132 34.74 15.61 23.59
CA PRO A 132 35.00 16.83 22.85
C PRO A 132 35.04 16.47 21.38
N TYR A 133 34.14 17.05 20.58
CA TYR A 133 34.18 16.98 19.13
C TYR A 133 35.62 17.26 18.66
N GLY A 134 36.30 16.25 18.10
CA GLY A 134 37.67 16.35 17.60
C GLY A 134 38.74 15.51 18.32
N SER A 135 38.42 14.71 19.34
CA SER A 135 39.41 13.80 19.92
C SER A 135 39.76 12.70 18.90
N ALA A 136 41.05 12.44 18.69
CA ALA A 136 41.53 11.40 17.78
C ALA A 136 41.26 9.96 18.31
N TRP A 137 40.55 9.83 19.43
CA TRP A 137 40.51 8.63 20.26
C TRP A 137 39.07 8.28 20.64
N ILE A 138 38.73 6.99 20.65
CA ILE A 138 37.47 6.44 21.17
C ILE A 138 37.80 5.63 22.42
N THR A 139 37.10 5.82 23.53
CA THR A 139 37.30 5.01 24.74
C THR A 139 36.52 3.71 24.67
N LEU A 140 37.10 2.60 25.13
CA LEU A 140 36.40 1.30 25.13
C LEU A 140 35.16 1.31 26.05
N ASP A 141 35.16 2.11 27.11
CA ASP A 141 34.00 2.27 28.01
C ASP A 141 32.79 2.95 27.34
N ALA A 142 32.96 3.48 26.12
CA ALA A 142 31.85 4.01 25.33
C ALA A 142 31.05 2.91 24.61
N TYR A 143 31.44 1.64 24.74
CA TYR A 143 30.65 0.52 24.22
C TYR A 143 29.88 -0.10 25.39
N GLU A 144 28.55 0.00 25.34
CA GLU A 144 27.67 -0.63 26.33
C GLU A 144 27.30 -2.07 25.95
N SER A 145 27.60 -2.48 24.70
CA SER A 145 27.24 -3.79 24.14
C SER A 145 28.43 -4.75 24.09
N PRO A 146 28.22 -6.05 24.41
CA PRO A 146 29.25 -7.09 24.28
C PRO A 146 29.72 -7.31 22.82
N LEU A 147 29.02 -6.73 21.82
CA LEU A 147 29.43 -6.76 20.42
C LEU A 147 30.83 -6.18 20.17
N LEU A 148 31.35 -5.34 21.09
CA LEU A 148 32.75 -4.87 21.05
C LEU A 148 33.73 -6.03 20.86
N TRP A 149 33.53 -7.13 21.59
CA TRP A 149 34.46 -8.27 21.59
C TRP A 149 34.46 -9.02 20.26
N ALA A 150 33.28 -9.18 19.67
CA ALA A 150 33.15 -9.75 18.33
C ALA A 150 33.87 -8.89 17.27
N LEU A 151 33.79 -7.56 17.38
CA LEU A 151 34.51 -6.66 16.49
C LEU A 151 36.02 -6.75 16.68
N LEU A 152 36.52 -6.83 17.91
CA LEU A 152 37.95 -6.97 18.19
C LEU A 152 38.51 -8.31 17.69
N ALA A 153 37.75 -9.40 17.81
CA ALA A 153 38.13 -10.70 17.24
C ALA A 153 38.13 -10.66 15.71
N GLU A 154 37.13 -10.01 15.10
CA GLU A 154 37.04 -9.82 13.66
C GLU A 154 38.20 -8.97 13.10
N ALA A 155 38.68 -7.97 13.85
CA ALA A 155 39.83 -7.15 13.45
C ALA A 155 41.08 -8.01 13.21
N ALA A 156 41.36 -8.96 14.12
CA ALA A 156 42.47 -9.88 13.99
C ALA A 156 42.32 -10.79 12.75
N ARG A 157 41.10 -11.26 12.46
CA ARG A 157 40.78 -12.07 11.28
C ARG A 157 40.96 -11.31 9.96
N LEU A 158 40.67 -10.00 9.97
CA LEU A 158 40.83 -9.10 8.81
C LEU A 158 42.26 -8.55 8.66
N GLY A 159 43.22 -8.98 9.48
CA GLY A 159 44.60 -8.52 9.41
C GLY A 159 44.83 -7.09 9.93
N ILE A 160 43.89 -6.55 10.72
CA ILE A 160 44.06 -5.25 11.38
C ILE A 160 44.87 -5.48 12.66
N ALA A 161 46.06 -4.88 12.75
CA ALA A 161 46.93 -5.09 13.90
C ALA A 161 46.39 -4.40 15.17
N LEU A 162 46.34 -5.11 16.30
CA LEU A 162 46.09 -4.52 17.61
C LEU A 162 47.41 -3.94 18.15
N ALA A 163 47.61 -2.64 17.95
CA ALA A 163 48.88 -1.97 18.23
C ALA A 163 48.89 -1.32 19.61
N GLY A 164 49.99 -1.44 20.35
CA GLY A 164 50.20 -0.70 21.60
C GLY A 164 50.77 0.71 21.41
N THR A 165 50.77 1.49 22.49
CA THR A 165 51.68 2.65 22.64
C THR A 165 53.02 2.21 23.23
N ASP A 166 54.02 3.09 23.26
CA ASP A 166 55.35 2.78 23.83
C ASP A 166 55.29 2.31 25.30
N ALA A 167 54.30 2.78 26.07
CA ALA A 167 54.06 2.36 27.46
C ALA A 167 53.49 0.94 27.60
N ALA A 168 52.83 0.41 26.56
CA ALA A 168 52.25 -0.92 26.56
C ALA A 168 52.24 -1.47 25.12
N PRO A 169 53.41 -1.85 24.58
CA PRO A 169 53.56 -2.19 23.17
C PRO A 169 52.82 -3.46 22.75
N ARG A 170 52.50 -4.35 23.70
CA ARG A 170 51.82 -5.62 23.45
C ARG A 170 50.35 -5.53 23.85
N VAL A 171 49.46 -5.80 22.91
CA VAL A 171 48.01 -5.91 23.15
C VAL A 171 47.58 -7.34 22.86
N ARG A 172 47.00 -8.02 23.85
CA ARG A 172 46.50 -9.40 23.72
C ARG A 172 44.99 -9.42 23.88
N LEU A 173 44.33 -10.19 23.01
CA LEU A 173 42.91 -10.46 23.10
C LEU A 173 42.72 -11.91 23.54
N HIS A 174 42.04 -12.10 24.66
CA HIS A 174 41.68 -13.39 25.24
C HIS A 174 40.24 -13.76 24.85
N GLY A 175 39.93 -15.05 24.92
CA GLY A 175 38.60 -15.59 24.58
C GLY A 175 37.58 -15.42 25.71
N SER A 176 38.03 -15.41 26.97
CA SER A 176 37.15 -15.24 28.13
C SER A 176 37.90 -14.75 29.38
N ALA A 177 37.17 -14.06 30.25
CA ALA A 177 37.60 -13.68 31.58
C ALA A 177 36.54 -14.01 32.64
N ARG A 178 37.00 -14.33 33.84
CA ARG A 178 36.15 -14.52 35.02
C ARG A 178 36.82 -13.92 36.26
N ILE A 179 36.06 -13.23 37.09
CA ILE A 179 36.52 -12.79 38.41
C ILE A 179 36.13 -13.85 39.42
N VAL A 180 37.11 -14.34 40.17
CA VAL A 180 36.95 -15.46 41.09
C VAL A 180 37.52 -15.11 42.46
N LEU A 181 37.11 -15.86 43.47
CA LEU A 181 37.81 -15.94 44.75
C LEU A 181 38.64 -17.23 44.76
N ASP A 182 39.96 -17.08 44.71
CA ASP A 182 40.92 -18.18 44.87
C ASP A 182 40.97 -18.57 46.35
N ALA A 183 40.48 -19.76 46.65
CA ALA A 183 40.40 -20.36 47.96
C ALA A 183 41.64 -21.22 48.23
N ARG A 184 42.37 -20.84 49.27
CA ARG A 184 43.55 -21.57 49.75
C ARG A 184 43.36 -21.96 51.21
N LEU A 185 43.40 -23.26 51.47
CA LEU A 185 43.25 -23.82 52.80
C LEU A 185 44.62 -24.27 53.33
N ASP A 186 45.05 -23.65 54.42
CA ASP A 186 46.20 -24.11 55.19
C ASP A 186 45.79 -24.60 56.60
N ALA A 187 46.76 -24.97 57.43
CA ALA A 187 46.50 -25.49 58.78
C ALA A 187 45.90 -24.45 59.76
N ALA A 188 45.95 -23.16 59.43
CA ALA A 188 45.50 -22.06 60.29
C ALA A 188 44.19 -21.43 59.82
N ALA A 189 43.98 -21.28 58.51
CA ALA A 189 42.81 -20.61 57.95
C ALA A 189 42.50 -21.00 56.49
N LEU A 190 41.26 -20.77 56.08
CA LEU A 190 40.85 -20.65 54.69
C LEU A 190 41.01 -19.19 54.25
N THR A 191 41.85 -18.93 53.25
CA THR A 191 42.04 -17.61 52.65
C THR A 191 41.32 -17.56 51.30
N LEU A 192 40.43 -16.58 51.12
CA LEU A 192 39.76 -16.28 49.85
C LEU A 192 40.33 -14.97 49.31
N ALA A 193 41.13 -15.06 48.25
CA ALA A 193 41.75 -13.90 47.61
C ALA A 193 41.13 -13.65 46.23
N PRO A 194 40.79 -12.40 45.88
CA PRO A 194 40.24 -12.12 44.56
C PRO A 194 41.31 -12.31 43.47
N ALA A 195 40.95 -13.05 42.42
CA ALA A 195 41.81 -13.36 41.30
C ALA A 195 41.04 -13.17 39.98
N LEU A 196 41.81 -13.03 38.89
CA LEU A 196 41.28 -12.99 37.53
C LEU A 196 41.64 -14.31 36.84
N GLU A 197 40.70 -14.97 36.21
CA GLU A 197 41.00 -16.08 35.30
C GLU A 197 40.89 -15.57 33.86
N LEU A 198 41.96 -15.71 33.08
CA LEU A 198 41.99 -15.41 31.65
C LEU A 198 42.13 -16.71 30.88
N ASP A 199 41.15 -17.05 30.03
CA ASP A 199 41.08 -18.33 29.32
C ASP A 199 41.28 -19.56 30.24
N GLY A 200 40.76 -19.47 31.47
CA GLY A 200 40.87 -20.50 32.50
C GLY A 200 42.22 -20.54 33.26
N ALA A 201 43.15 -19.64 32.95
CA ALA A 201 44.43 -19.54 33.66
C ALA A 201 44.38 -18.46 34.77
N PRO A 202 44.77 -18.78 36.01
CA PRO A 202 44.74 -17.84 37.12
C PRO A 202 45.78 -16.73 36.93
N THR A 203 45.34 -15.52 37.14
CA THR A 203 46.06 -14.28 36.84
C THR A 203 45.83 -13.27 37.97
N PRO A 204 46.85 -12.50 38.39
CA PRO A 204 46.67 -11.47 39.40
C PRO A 204 45.62 -10.44 38.97
N LEU A 205 44.70 -10.09 39.88
CA LEU A 205 43.66 -9.08 39.65
C LEU A 205 44.23 -7.65 39.60
N ALA A 206 45.45 -7.43 40.10
CA ALA A 206 46.11 -6.12 40.10
C ALA A 206 46.20 -5.52 38.69
N GLY A 207 45.87 -4.23 38.57
CA GLY A 207 45.85 -3.51 37.29
C GLY A 207 44.67 -3.86 36.37
N THR A 208 43.71 -4.67 36.84
CA THR A 208 42.49 -5.03 36.09
C THR A 208 41.38 -4.01 36.28
N ARG A 209 40.65 -3.74 35.21
CA ARG A 209 39.50 -2.82 35.18
C ARG A 209 38.38 -3.40 34.34
N ALA A 210 37.16 -3.04 34.68
CA ALA A 210 36.00 -3.35 33.84
C ALA A 210 35.96 -2.49 32.58
N VAL A 211 35.50 -3.07 31.48
CA VAL A 211 35.10 -2.40 30.24
C VAL A 211 33.59 -2.60 30.12
N GLY A 212 32.82 -1.58 30.50
CA GLY A 212 31.37 -1.73 30.69
C GLY A 212 31.02 -2.81 31.72
N GLU A 213 29.93 -3.53 31.50
CA GLU A 213 29.55 -4.70 32.31
C GLU A 213 29.96 -6.03 31.67
N HIS A 214 30.58 -6.01 30.48
CA HIS A 214 30.72 -7.19 29.63
C HIS A 214 32.17 -7.61 29.36
N GLY A 215 33.16 -6.96 29.97
CA GLY A 215 34.53 -7.44 29.88
C GLY A 215 35.51 -6.69 30.76
N VAL A 216 36.78 -7.02 30.60
CA VAL A 216 37.87 -6.48 31.42
C VAL A 216 39.09 -6.15 30.58
N VAL A 217 39.90 -5.24 31.10
CA VAL A 217 41.25 -4.97 30.63
C VAL A 217 42.21 -4.98 31.79
N ARG A 218 43.30 -5.74 31.66
CA ARG A 218 44.41 -5.77 32.61
C ARG A 218 45.59 -5.00 32.04
N CYS A 219 46.05 -4.00 32.79
CA CYS A 219 47.19 -3.16 32.44
C CYS A 219 48.41 -3.59 33.24
N ASP A 220 49.33 -4.31 32.60
CA ASP A 220 50.64 -4.66 33.15
C ASP A 220 51.71 -3.81 32.44
N LEU A 221 51.87 -2.57 32.91
CA LEU A 221 52.80 -1.63 32.29
C LEU A 221 54.27 -1.99 32.55
N ASP A 222 54.56 -2.73 33.63
CA ASP A 222 55.91 -3.21 33.93
C ASP A 222 56.34 -4.31 32.93
N ALA A 223 55.42 -5.19 32.54
CA ALA A 223 55.62 -6.15 31.46
C ALA A 223 55.35 -5.58 30.05
N GLY A 224 54.88 -4.34 29.96
CA GLY A 224 54.53 -3.65 28.72
C GLY A 224 53.37 -4.29 27.96
N ALA A 225 52.35 -4.80 28.66
CA ALA A 225 51.23 -5.55 28.09
C ALA A 225 49.85 -5.03 28.52
N LEU A 226 48.89 -5.06 27.59
CA LEU A 226 47.46 -4.93 27.81
C LEU A 226 46.79 -6.25 27.45
N ASP A 227 46.14 -6.89 28.42
CA ASP A 227 45.35 -8.10 28.19
C ASP A 227 43.86 -7.73 28.24
N LEU A 228 43.13 -7.96 27.16
CA LEU A 228 41.71 -7.63 27.03
C LEU A 228 40.89 -8.91 26.87
N ALA A 229 39.74 -9.00 27.51
CA ALA A 229 38.92 -10.20 27.49
C ALA A 229 37.41 -9.91 27.71
N PRO A 230 36.49 -10.60 27.01
CA PRO A 230 35.08 -10.59 27.36
C PRO A 230 34.85 -11.33 28.69
N LEU A 231 33.94 -10.83 29.52
CA LEU A 231 33.50 -11.57 30.71
C LEU A 231 32.52 -12.66 30.29
N ALA A 232 32.62 -13.83 30.94
CA ALA A 232 31.70 -14.95 30.69
C ALA A 232 30.24 -14.63 31.09
N ALA A 233 30.05 -13.76 32.09
CA ALA A 233 28.76 -13.26 32.53
C ALA A 233 28.84 -11.74 32.81
N PRO A 234 27.71 -10.99 32.74
CA PRO A 234 27.70 -9.57 33.08
C PRO A 234 28.17 -9.32 34.51
N LEU A 235 28.97 -8.27 34.69
CA LEU A 235 29.64 -7.96 35.94
C LEU A 235 28.64 -7.61 37.06
N GLY A 236 28.55 -8.46 38.07
CA GLY A 236 27.67 -8.26 39.24
C GLY A 236 28.23 -7.26 40.26
N ALA A 237 27.39 -6.80 41.18
CA ALA A 237 27.79 -5.85 42.23
C ALA A 237 28.95 -6.37 43.11
N ALA A 238 28.96 -7.67 43.42
CA ALA A 238 30.03 -8.28 44.23
C ALA A 238 31.37 -8.32 43.47
N GLU A 239 31.35 -8.62 42.17
CA GLU A 239 32.57 -8.66 41.34
C GLU A 239 33.14 -7.25 41.10
N ARG A 240 32.26 -6.23 40.99
CA ARG A 240 32.67 -4.81 40.98
C ARG A 240 33.36 -4.42 42.28
N ASP A 241 32.77 -4.78 43.41
CA ASP A 241 33.35 -4.52 44.72
C ASP A 241 34.75 -5.15 44.84
N LEU A 242 34.92 -6.40 44.37
CA LEU A 242 36.22 -7.08 44.35
C LEU A 242 37.26 -6.42 43.43
N LEU A 243 36.84 -5.84 42.30
CA LEU A 243 37.71 -5.08 41.40
C LEU A 243 38.13 -3.74 42.01
N GLU A 244 37.22 -3.01 42.66
CA GLU A 244 37.48 -1.69 43.21
C GLU A 244 38.24 -1.73 44.53
N ARG A 245 37.94 -2.73 45.37
CA ARG A 245 38.55 -2.95 46.68
C ARG A 245 38.77 -4.45 46.81
N PRO A 246 40.01 -4.95 46.70
CA PRO A 246 40.27 -6.39 46.85
C PRO A 246 40.64 -6.75 48.30
N PRO A 247 39.70 -6.97 49.25
CA PRO A 247 40.05 -7.54 50.54
C PRO A 247 40.26 -9.05 50.38
N ALA A 248 41.40 -9.56 50.87
CA ALA A 248 41.53 -10.98 51.14
C ALA A 248 40.70 -11.31 52.39
N ILE A 249 39.80 -12.30 52.28
CA ILE A 249 39.00 -12.78 53.40
C ILE A 249 39.75 -13.96 54.02
N SER A 250 39.96 -13.94 55.34
CA SER A 250 40.58 -15.07 56.06
C SER A 250 39.58 -15.60 57.08
N VAL A 251 39.25 -16.89 56.96
CA VAL A 251 38.35 -17.62 57.85
C VAL A 251 39.21 -18.58 58.70
N PRO A 252 39.34 -18.37 60.02
CA PRO A 252 40.09 -19.27 60.88
C PRO A 252 39.59 -20.72 60.81
N ALA A 253 40.48 -21.69 60.99
CA ALA A 253 40.14 -23.11 60.89
C ALA A 253 39.00 -23.54 61.84
N ASP A 254 38.90 -22.93 63.02
CA ASP A 254 37.85 -23.21 64.02
C ASP A 254 36.45 -22.77 63.55
N ASP A 255 36.36 -21.72 62.74
CA ASP A 255 35.11 -21.15 62.24
C ASP A 255 34.68 -21.73 60.87
N LEU A 256 35.54 -22.56 60.26
CA LEU A 256 35.31 -23.13 58.93
C LEU A 256 33.98 -23.91 58.82
N PRO A 257 33.55 -24.75 59.79
CA PRO A 257 32.27 -25.46 59.70
C PRO A 257 31.05 -24.54 59.77
N GLU A 258 31.13 -23.42 60.49
CA GLU A 258 30.09 -22.39 60.54
C GLU A 258 30.02 -21.64 59.23
N PHE A 259 31.18 -21.21 58.71
CA PHE A 259 31.29 -20.56 57.42
C PHE A 259 30.72 -21.43 56.29
N LEU A 260 31.11 -22.70 56.20
CA LEU A 260 30.64 -23.62 55.15
C LEU A 260 29.12 -23.86 55.17
N ARG A 261 28.49 -23.81 56.35
CA ARG A 261 27.03 -24.01 56.50
C ARG A 261 26.23 -22.71 56.32
N GLY A 262 26.70 -21.60 56.88
CA GLY A 262 25.93 -20.36 56.97
C GLY A 262 26.26 -19.32 55.91
N HIS A 263 27.52 -19.27 55.45
CA HIS A 263 28.03 -18.15 54.65
C HIS A 263 28.52 -18.56 53.26
N TYR A 264 29.15 -19.73 53.13
CA TYR A 264 29.68 -20.25 51.88
C TYR A 264 28.62 -20.36 50.77
N PRO A 265 27.39 -20.89 51.01
CA PRO A 265 26.39 -20.97 49.95
C PRO A 265 25.98 -19.59 49.42
N ALA A 266 25.87 -18.59 50.30
CA ALA A 266 25.53 -17.22 49.90
C ALA A 266 26.67 -16.53 49.13
N LEU A 267 27.93 -16.84 49.48
CA LEU A 267 29.11 -16.31 48.83
C LEU A 267 29.36 -16.95 47.46
N ALA A 268 29.30 -18.29 47.38
CA ALA A 268 29.47 -19.07 46.15
C ALA A 268 28.38 -18.76 45.10
N ARG A 269 27.20 -18.30 45.54
CA ARG A 269 26.12 -17.78 44.68
C ARG A 269 26.40 -16.39 44.10
N ARG A 270 27.40 -15.65 44.59
CA ARG A 270 27.65 -14.25 44.16
C ARG A 270 28.95 -14.09 43.41
N VAL A 271 29.95 -14.90 43.74
CA VAL A 271 31.27 -14.92 43.09
C VAL A 271 31.73 -16.36 43.04
N ALA A 272 32.30 -16.76 41.91
CA ALA A 272 32.85 -18.10 41.75
C ALA A 272 34.02 -18.32 42.71
N ILE A 273 34.04 -19.45 43.39
CA ILE A 273 35.13 -19.84 44.29
C ILE A 273 35.90 -20.98 43.64
N THR A 274 37.15 -20.72 43.29
CA THR A 274 38.06 -21.71 42.70
C THR A 274 39.22 -21.97 43.66
N SER A 275 40.03 -23.00 43.43
CA SER A 275 41.23 -23.26 44.24
C SER A 275 42.38 -23.58 43.29
N GLY A 276 43.29 -22.64 43.11
CA GLY A 276 44.40 -22.78 42.17
C GLY A 276 45.49 -23.75 42.61
N ASP A 277 45.50 -24.15 43.88
CA ASP A 277 46.43 -25.10 44.48
C ASP A 277 45.77 -26.43 44.90
N ASP A 278 44.51 -26.63 44.51
CA ASP A 278 43.67 -27.78 44.87
C ASP A 278 43.55 -28.02 46.40
N SER A 279 43.88 -27.04 47.24
CA SER A 279 43.81 -27.16 48.70
C SER A 279 42.38 -27.12 49.24
N PHE A 280 41.44 -26.59 48.45
CA PHE A 280 40.03 -26.47 48.82
C PHE A 280 39.10 -26.98 47.70
N ALA A 281 38.22 -27.93 48.04
CA ALA A 281 37.19 -28.42 47.12
C ALA A 281 35.89 -27.63 47.31
N ALA A 282 35.44 -26.94 46.25
CA ALA A 282 34.18 -26.21 46.26
C ALA A 282 32.97 -27.16 46.41
N LEU A 283 31.96 -26.75 47.18
CA LEU A 283 30.73 -27.53 47.38
C LEU A 283 29.76 -27.28 46.20
N GLU A 284 29.23 -28.35 45.60
CA GLU A 284 28.18 -28.25 44.58
C GLU A 284 26.83 -27.83 45.19
N ILE A 285 26.12 -26.92 44.52
CA ILE A 285 24.82 -26.43 44.93
C ILE A 285 23.76 -26.92 43.91
N PRO A 286 22.72 -27.68 44.29
CA PRO A 286 21.72 -28.19 43.34
C PRO A 286 20.73 -27.10 42.87
N PRO A 287 20.29 -27.12 41.59
CA PRO A 287 19.43 -26.09 41.01
C PRO A 287 17.95 -26.22 41.40
N ALA A 288 17.20 -25.11 41.30
CA ALA A 288 15.74 -25.11 41.41
C ALA A 288 15.08 -25.64 40.11
N THR A 289 13.90 -26.26 40.23
CA THR A 289 13.11 -26.77 39.09
C THR A 289 11.90 -25.86 38.84
N LEU A 290 11.67 -25.45 37.59
CA LEU A 290 10.47 -24.69 37.23
C LEU A 290 9.28 -25.64 37.12
N VAL A 291 8.13 -25.25 37.67
CA VAL A 291 6.91 -26.04 37.66
C VAL A 291 5.76 -25.23 37.06
N LEU A 292 5.09 -25.81 36.06
CA LEU A 292 3.83 -25.31 35.49
C LEU A 292 2.66 -26.15 36.00
N ASP A 293 1.81 -25.52 36.82
CA ASP A 293 0.53 -26.07 37.28
C ASP A 293 -0.58 -25.74 36.27
N VAL A 294 -1.14 -26.77 35.62
CA VAL A 294 -2.26 -26.68 34.67
C VAL A 294 -3.52 -27.25 35.31
N ARG A 295 -4.53 -26.40 35.52
CA ARG A 295 -5.82 -26.79 36.11
C ARG A 295 -6.95 -26.61 35.10
N TYR A 296 -7.66 -27.71 34.80
CA TYR A 296 -8.83 -27.71 33.93
C TYR A 296 -10.06 -27.28 34.74
N ALA A 297 -10.77 -26.25 34.26
CA ALA A 297 -12.01 -25.75 34.86
C ALA A 297 -13.25 -26.36 34.19
N ASP A 298 -14.36 -26.45 34.93
CA ASP A 298 -15.60 -27.09 34.48
C ASP A 298 -16.27 -26.41 33.27
N ASP A 299 -15.95 -25.12 33.03
CA ASP A 299 -16.39 -24.32 31.88
C ASP A 299 -15.52 -24.53 30.61
N GLY A 300 -14.48 -25.36 30.71
CA GLY A 300 -13.50 -25.60 29.65
C GLY A 300 -12.38 -24.56 29.58
N GLY A 301 -12.20 -23.74 30.62
CA GLY A 301 -11.03 -22.88 30.78
C GLY A 301 -9.81 -23.64 31.33
N LEU A 302 -8.62 -23.09 31.09
CA LEU A 302 -7.37 -23.53 31.69
C LEU A 302 -6.82 -22.45 32.61
N LYS A 303 -6.54 -22.81 33.85
CA LYS A 303 -5.74 -21.96 34.75
C LYS A 303 -4.31 -22.48 34.77
N LEU A 304 -3.38 -21.64 34.33
CA LEU A 304 -1.94 -21.86 34.32
C LEU A 304 -1.34 -21.11 35.51
N ALA A 305 -0.42 -21.73 36.25
CA ALA A 305 0.33 -21.06 37.30
C ALA A 305 1.76 -21.59 37.36
N TRP A 306 2.72 -20.71 37.64
CA TRP A 306 4.13 -21.06 37.62
C TRP A 306 4.75 -20.91 39.00
N ARG A 307 5.70 -21.78 39.34
CA ARG A 307 6.47 -21.73 40.59
C ARG A 307 7.82 -22.40 40.44
N TRP A 308 8.79 -21.96 41.23
CA TRP A 308 10.07 -22.64 41.40
C TRP A 308 10.00 -23.59 42.60
N GLU A 309 10.57 -24.77 42.46
CA GLU A 309 10.71 -25.75 43.54
C GLU A 309 12.19 -25.99 43.84
N HIS A 310 12.57 -25.79 45.09
CA HIS A 310 13.95 -25.85 45.58
C HIS A 310 14.27 -27.24 46.13
N ALA A 311 15.56 -27.61 46.15
CA ALA A 311 16.01 -28.91 46.64
C ALA A 311 15.70 -29.17 48.12
N ASP A 312 15.43 -28.11 48.90
CA ASP A 312 15.01 -28.16 50.30
C ASP A 312 13.48 -28.32 50.48
N GLY A 313 12.72 -28.45 49.39
CA GLY A 313 11.27 -28.61 49.37
C GLY A 313 10.48 -27.31 49.46
N ARG A 314 11.15 -26.15 49.49
CA ARG A 314 10.49 -24.84 49.44
C ARG A 314 9.99 -24.56 48.02
N ALA A 315 8.87 -23.84 47.91
CA ALA A 315 8.39 -23.30 46.64
C ALA A 315 8.45 -21.76 46.67
N SER A 316 8.91 -21.14 45.58
CA SER A 316 8.93 -19.68 45.40
C SER A 316 8.19 -19.27 44.12
N GLY A 317 7.68 -18.04 44.09
CA GLY A 317 7.07 -17.49 42.88
C GLY A 317 8.11 -17.21 41.78
N LEU A 318 7.65 -16.91 40.57
CA LEU A 318 8.51 -16.47 39.46
C LEU A 318 9.29 -15.19 39.77
N ASP A 319 8.67 -14.26 40.51
CA ASP A 319 9.28 -12.98 40.90
C ASP A 319 10.18 -13.07 42.14
N ALA A 320 10.61 -14.28 42.52
CA ALA A 320 11.47 -14.45 43.69
C ALA A 320 12.83 -13.77 43.44
N PRO A 321 13.42 -13.07 44.43
CA PRO A 321 14.74 -12.46 44.26
C PRO A 321 15.81 -13.50 43.92
N ASP A 322 16.74 -13.18 43.04
CA ASP A 322 17.88 -14.05 42.65
C ASP A 322 18.68 -14.61 43.84
N ALA A 323 18.65 -13.92 44.99
CA ALA A 323 19.31 -14.35 46.22
C ALA A 323 18.65 -15.58 46.87
N ASP A 324 17.38 -15.85 46.55
CA ASP A 324 16.61 -16.98 47.07
C ASP A 324 16.92 -18.30 46.34
N PHE A 325 17.66 -18.27 45.24
CA PHE A 325 18.04 -19.44 44.46
C PHE A 325 19.42 -19.97 44.86
N ALA A 326 19.60 -21.30 44.80
CA ALA A 326 20.85 -21.98 45.10
C ALA A 326 21.62 -22.25 43.80
N ASP A 327 22.74 -21.56 43.53
CA ASP A 327 23.19 -21.29 42.15
C ASP A 327 24.54 -21.89 41.72
N PRO A 328 24.51 -22.87 40.79
CA PRO A 328 25.35 -22.96 39.58
C PRO A 328 24.50 -23.05 38.28
N ALA A 329 23.28 -22.54 38.32
CA ALA A 329 22.22 -22.64 37.35
C ALA A 329 21.62 -21.30 36.90
N ARG A 330 22.19 -20.13 37.20
CA ARG A 330 21.74 -18.86 36.61
C ARG A 330 21.79 -18.88 35.09
N GLU A 331 22.75 -19.61 34.49
CA GLU A 331 22.72 -19.93 33.06
C GLU A 331 21.54 -20.84 32.70
N ARG A 332 21.27 -21.90 33.48
CA ARG A 332 20.13 -22.81 33.27
C ARG A 332 18.76 -22.15 33.48
N GLU A 333 18.62 -21.19 34.38
CA GLU A 333 17.38 -20.43 34.58
C GLU A 333 17.09 -19.57 33.35
N GLY A 334 18.10 -18.84 32.86
CA GLY A 334 18.01 -18.10 31.60
C GLY A 334 17.73 -19.02 30.40
N GLU A 335 18.34 -20.21 30.35
CA GLU A 335 18.10 -21.21 29.31
C GLU A 335 16.69 -21.82 29.39
N VAL A 336 16.21 -22.18 30.59
CA VAL A 336 14.88 -22.77 30.80
C VAL A 336 13.80 -21.73 30.51
N LEU A 337 13.94 -20.50 31.02
CA LEU A 337 13.00 -19.41 30.73
C LEU A 337 13.06 -18.99 29.26
N GLY A 338 14.25 -18.96 28.65
CA GLY A 338 14.42 -18.71 27.21
C GLY A 338 13.79 -19.80 26.34
N ALA A 339 13.94 -21.07 26.71
CA ALA A 339 13.30 -22.18 26.01
C ALA A 339 11.77 -22.14 26.17
N VAL A 340 11.26 -21.79 27.35
CA VAL A 340 9.83 -21.57 27.59
C VAL A 340 9.32 -20.41 26.73
N ASP A 341 10.03 -19.28 26.69
CA ASP A 341 9.65 -18.12 25.87
C ASP A 341 9.61 -18.45 24.38
N VAL A 342 10.56 -19.23 23.86
CA VAL A 342 10.57 -19.70 22.47
C VAL A 342 9.32 -20.54 22.16
N VAL A 343 8.97 -21.49 23.04
CA VAL A 343 7.78 -22.35 22.85
C VAL A 343 6.48 -21.54 22.95
N LEU A 344 6.38 -20.63 23.91
CA LEU A 344 5.20 -19.77 24.08
C LEU A 344 5.06 -18.77 22.93
N SER A 345 6.16 -18.13 22.49
CA SER A 345 6.16 -17.17 21.38
C SER A 345 5.81 -17.80 20.03
N GLY A 346 6.02 -19.12 19.88
CA GLY A 346 5.76 -19.88 18.65
C GLY A 346 4.28 -20.02 18.25
N SER A 347 3.32 -19.73 19.14
CA SER A 347 1.89 -19.85 18.84
C SER A 347 1.06 -18.66 19.37
N ALA A 348 -0.12 -18.43 18.79
CA ALA A 348 -1.01 -17.35 19.26
C ALA A 348 -1.51 -17.61 20.69
N ALA A 349 -1.84 -18.86 21.02
CA ALA A 349 -2.26 -19.26 22.36
C ALA A 349 -1.11 -19.15 23.38
N GLY A 350 0.12 -19.49 22.98
CA GLY A 350 1.31 -19.31 23.81
C GLY A 350 1.63 -17.84 24.05
N ARG A 351 1.49 -16.95 23.05
CA ARG A 351 1.61 -15.50 23.23
C ARG A 351 0.53 -14.89 24.12
N MET A 352 -0.69 -15.44 24.10
CA MET A 352 -1.74 -15.05 25.04
C MET A 352 -1.36 -15.44 26.48
N ALA A 353 -0.70 -16.60 26.64
CA ALA A 353 -0.10 -17.00 27.90
C ALA A 353 1.18 -16.20 28.28
N LEU A 354 1.57 -15.21 27.47
CA LEU A 354 2.59 -14.20 27.82
C LEU A 354 1.96 -12.81 28.09
N ALA A 355 0.71 -12.57 27.68
CA ALA A 355 0.16 -11.23 27.57
C ALA A 355 -1.18 -11.06 28.30
N THR A 356 -1.14 -10.82 29.62
CA THR A 356 -2.31 -10.27 30.34
C THR A 356 -1.92 -9.35 31.50
N GLY A 357 -1.54 -8.12 31.17
CA GLY A 357 -1.56 -6.95 32.04
C GLY A 357 -2.02 -5.74 31.23
N SER A 358 -2.97 -4.96 31.73
CA SER A 358 -3.63 -3.86 31.01
C SER A 358 -2.71 -2.63 30.82
N SER A 359 -1.76 -2.67 29.89
CA SER A 359 -1.13 -1.48 29.29
C SER A 359 -0.29 -1.88 28.08
N GLY A 360 -0.39 -1.07 27.03
CA GLY A 360 0.08 -1.37 25.67
C GLY A 360 1.57 -1.69 25.49
N ILE A 361 1.84 -2.23 24.29
CA ILE A 361 3.10 -2.80 23.79
C ILE A 361 4.15 -1.71 23.52
N ALA A 362 4.57 -1.02 24.58
CA ALA A 362 5.76 -0.18 24.58
C ALA A 362 6.60 -0.36 25.86
N ASP A 363 6.01 -0.79 26.98
CA ASP A 363 6.70 -0.92 28.27
C ASP A 363 7.10 -2.36 28.66
N ALA A 364 6.75 -3.38 27.86
CA ALA A 364 6.96 -4.79 28.21
C ALA A 364 8.42 -5.28 28.10
N ARG A 365 9.33 -4.49 27.49
CA ARG A 365 10.76 -4.85 27.41
C ARG A 365 11.54 -4.54 28.69
N ASP A 366 11.04 -3.65 29.54
CA ASP A 366 11.74 -3.23 30.78
C ASP A 366 11.32 -4.02 32.04
N ARG A 367 10.36 -4.96 31.91
CA ARG A 367 9.94 -5.89 33.00
C ARG A 367 9.62 -7.29 32.48
N GLY A 368 10.52 -7.86 31.68
CA GLY A 368 10.34 -9.20 31.11
C GLY A 368 10.09 -10.27 32.18
N GLY A 369 8.99 -11.01 32.06
CA GLY A 369 8.70 -12.16 32.92
C GLY A 369 7.41 -12.89 32.54
N LEU A 370 7.39 -14.20 32.77
CA LEU A 370 6.19 -15.04 32.76
C LEU A 370 5.21 -14.52 33.83
N GLU A 371 3.93 -14.38 33.52
CA GLU A 371 2.94 -13.99 34.54
C GLU A 371 2.71 -15.12 35.56
N PRO A 372 2.61 -14.84 36.88
CA PRO A 372 2.49 -15.87 37.92
C PRO A 372 1.29 -16.80 37.76
N ALA A 373 0.18 -16.30 37.20
CA ALA A 373 -0.98 -17.11 36.87
C ALA A 373 -1.84 -16.49 35.75
N ILE A 374 -2.30 -17.32 34.82
CA ILE A 374 -3.14 -16.91 33.67
C ILE A 374 -4.36 -17.81 33.57
N ILE A 375 -5.48 -17.26 33.12
CA ILE A 375 -6.70 -18.02 32.80
C ILE A 375 -6.95 -17.92 31.31
N LEU A 376 -6.79 -19.03 30.60
CA LEU A 376 -7.18 -19.17 29.20
C LEU A 376 -8.62 -19.69 29.12
N ARG A 377 -9.39 -19.20 28.14
CA ARG A 377 -10.79 -19.59 27.93
C ARG A 377 -11.06 -19.85 26.45
N GLY A 378 -12.08 -20.65 26.16
CA GLY A 378 -12.55 -20.85 24.79
C GLY A 378 -11.50 -21.52 23.89
N ASP A 379 -11.25 -20.94 22.72
CA ASP A 379 -10.32 -21.49 21.73
C ASP A 379 -8.87 -21.47 22.24
N ASP A 380 -8.48 -20.44 23.01
CA ASP A 380 -7.11 -20.28 23.53
C ASP A 380 -6.73 -21.40 24.51
N ALA A 381 -7.68 -21.87 25.33
CA ALA A 381 -7.47 -22.98 26.26
C ALA A 381 -7.21 -24.30 25.52
N ALA A 382 -7.99 -24.60 24.48
CA ALA A 382 -7.82 -25.83 23.70
C ALA A 382 -6.56 -25.82 22.83
N SER A 383 -6.25 -24.69 22.18
CA SER A 383 -5.01 -24.53 21.42
C SER A 383 -3.78 -24.64 22.31
N PHE A 384 -3.81 -24.09 23.53
CA PHE A 384 -2.71 -24.24 24.48
C PHE A 384 -2.48 -25.69 24.89
N ASP A 385 -3.55 -26.44 25.22
CA ASP A 385 -3.44 -27.85 25.64
C ASP A 385 -2.91 -28.77 24.53
N LEU A 386 -3.34 -28.55 23.28
CA LEU A 386 -3.01 -29.41 22.14
C LEU A 386 -1.69 -29.05 21.45
N GLU A 387 -1.36 -27.76 21.35
CA GLU A 387 -0.25 -27.30 20.50
C GLU A 387 0.96 -26.83 21.32
N VAL A 388 0.75 -26.32 22.54
CA VAL A 388 1.81 -25.68 23.34
C VAL A 388 2.28 -26.58 24.47
N LEU A 389 1.34 -27.20 25.18
CA LEU A 389 1.64 -28.02 26.36
C LEU A 389 2.56 -29.22 26.09
N PRO A 390 2.48 -29.93 24.93
CA PRO A 390 3.45 -30.97 24.58
C PRO A 390 4.87 -30.43 24.41
N GLY A 391 5.02 -29.23 23.82
CA GLY A 391 6.31 -28.57 23.66
C GLY A 391 6.91 -28.18 25.01
N LEU A 392 6.10 -27.59 25.90
CA LEU A 392 6.55 -27.25 27.26
C LEU A 392 6.95 -28.49 28.07
N ALA A 393 6.20 -29.58 27.97
CA ALA A 393 6.53 -30.82 28.67
C ALA A 393 7.84 -31.47 28.21
N SER A 394 8.42 -31.04 27.08
CA SER A 394 9.69 -31.56 26.54
C SER A 394 10.93 -30.77 27.00
N ILE A 395 10.76 -29.64 27.70
CA ILE A 395 11.86 -28.78 28.15
C ILE A 395 12.53 -29.39 29.37
N ALA A 396 13.84 -29.64 29.28
CA ALA A 396 14.64 -30.11 30.41
C ALA A 396 14.71 -29.03 31.51
N GLY A 397 14.40 -29.38 32.77
CA GLY A 397 14.33 -28.43 33.89
C GLY A 397 12.95 -27.80 34.13
N LEU A 398 11.96 -28.07 33.26
CA LEU A 398 10.54 -27.75 33.46
C LEU A 398 9.73 -28.99 33.80
N ARG A 399 8.86 -28.88 34.80
CA ARG A 399 7.93 -29.92 35.24
C ARG A 399 6.49 -29.46 35.08
N VAL A 400 5.66 -30.23 34.37
CA VAL A 400 4.24 -29.88 34.15
C VAL A 400 3.34 -30.75 35.04
N GLU A 401 2.57 -30.12 35.93
CA GLU A 401 1.56 -30.79 36.76
C GLU A 401 0.15 -30.52 36.22
N ARG A 402 -0.64 -31.57 35.95
CA ARG A 402 -2.00 -31.46 35.42
C ARG A 402 -3.03 -31.88 36.47
N ARG A 403 -4.09 -31.09 36.68
CA ARG A 403 -5.20 -31.40 37.62
C ARG A 403 -6.58 -31.11 37.00
N GLY A 404 -7.49 -32.08 37.08
CA GLY A 404 -8.83 -32.02 36.48
C GLY A 404 -9.02 -33.02 35.34
N ASP A 405 -10.23 -33.09 34.75
CA ASP A 405 -10.54 -34.00 33.64
C ASP A 405 -10.38 -33.27 32.27
N PRO A 406 -9.45 -33.71 31.40
CA PRO A 406 -9.26 -33.15 30.06
C PRO A 406 -10.35 -33.54 29.04
N ALA A 407 -11.38 -34.33 29.42
CA ALA A 407 -12.36 -34.95 28.51
C ALA A 407 -13.24 -34.02 27.64
N ALA A 408 -13.00 -32.71 27.59
CA ALA A 408 -13.79 -31.75 26.80
C ALA A 408 -13.23 -31.44 25.40
N VAL A 409 -12.11 -32.02 24.95
CA VAL A 409 -11.50 -31.69 23.65
C VAL A 409 -11.47 -32.92 22.75
N ARG A 410 -12.58 -33.19 22.05
CA ARG A 410 -12.64 -34.21 20.99
C ARG A 410 -12.80 -33.55 19.63
N GLU A 411 -11.87 -33.86 18.72
CA GLU A 411 -11.90 -33.40 17.33
C GLU A 411 -12.91 -34.22 16.52
N VAL A 412 -13.72 -33.55 15.72
CA VAL A 412 -14.63 -34.16 14.74
C VAL A 412 -13.83 -34.41 13.46
N THR A 413 -13.66 -35.68 13.10
CA THR A 413 -12.83 -36.12 11.97
C THR A 413 -13.64 -36.46 10.72
N GLU A 414 -14.96 -36.53 10.84
CA GLU A 414 -15.87 -36.75 9.72
C GLU A 414 -15.87 -35.54 8.77
N PRO A 415 -15.93 -35.76 7.44
CA PRO A 415 -15.95 -34.68 6.47
C PRO A 415 -17.26 -33.87 6.57
N PRO A 416 -17.21 -32.52 6.44
CA PRO A 416 -18.40 -31.70 6.37
C PRO A 416 -19.21 -31.97 5.09
N HIS A 417 -20.53 -31.99 5.25
CA HIS A 417 -21.55 -32.07 4.22
C HIS A 417 -22.28 -30.73 4.12
N LEU A 418 -22.24 -30.12 2.94
CA LEU A 418 -22.78 -28.79 2.65
C LEU A 418 -24.14 -28.90 1.97
N ALA A 419 -25.18 -28.31 2.55
CA ALA A 419 -26.51 -28.20 1.95
C ALA A 419 -26.93 -26.73 1.82
N VAL A 420 -27.44 -26.34 0.67
CA VAL A 420 -27.83 -24.94 0.39
C VAL A 420 -29.32 -24.88 0.11
N SER A 421 -30.03 -24.04 0.87
CA SER A 421 -31.47 -23.81 0.71
C SER A 421 -31.74 -22.34 0.43
N LEU A 422 -32.52 -22.05 -0.61
CA LEU A 422 -33.01 -20.70 -0.94
C LEU A 422 -34.37 -20.50 -0.26
N VAL A 423 -34.53 -19.44 0.56
CA VAL A 423 -35.83 -19.10 1.15
C VAL A 423 -36.34 -17.81 0.50
N GLU A 424 -37.54 -17.86 -0.08
CA GLU A 424 -38.16 -16.68 -0.69
C GLU A 424 -38.67 -15.71 0.39
N SER A 425 -38.27 -14.44 0.29
CA SER A 425 -38.76 -13.33 1.13
C SER A 425 -40.01 -12.70 0.50
N HIS A 426 -41.03 -12.38 1.33
CA HIS A 426 -42.27 -11.72 0.89
C HIS A 426 -42.16 -10.20 0.71
N LYS A 427 -41.01 -9.58 1.00
CA LYS A 427 -40.71 -8.20 0.59
C LYS A 427 -40.02 -8.25 -0.76
N ALA A 428 -40.24 -7.25 -1.62
CA ALA A 428 -39.55 -7.09 -2.90
C ALA A 428 -38.04 -6.74 -2.71
N ASP A 429 -37.42 -7.33 -1.70
CA ASP A 429 -36.06 -7.12 -1.28
C ASP A 429 -35.29 -8.44 -1.20
N TRP A 430 -34.30 -8.56 -2.09
CA TRP A 430 -32.98 -9.23 -1.97
C TRP A 430 -32.99 -10.58 -1.22
N PHE A 431 -32.92 -11.68 -2.01
CA PHE A 431 -32.95 -13.09 -1.58
C PHE A 431 -32.12 -13.42 -0.32
N ASP A 432 -32.73 -14.15 0.62
CA ASP A 432 -32.07 -14.74 1.79
C ASP A 432 -31.55 -16.15 1.42
N LEU A 433 -30.23 -16.32 1.32
CA LEU A 433 -29.59 -17.63 1.09
C LEU A 433 -29.41 -18.31 2.46
N GLY A 434 -29.94 -19.51 2.64
CA GLY A 434 -29.72 -20.33 3.84
C GLY A 434 -28.69 -21.42 3.58
N VAL A 435 -27.43 -21.22 3.98
CA VAL A 435 -26.39 -22.27 3.92
C VAL A 435 -26.41 -23.08 5.23
N ILE A 436 -26.64 -24.39 5.14
CA ILE A 436 -26.63 -25.31 6.27
C ILE A 436 -25.40 -26.23 6.12
N VAL A 437 -24.46 -26.13 7.05
CA VAL A 437 -23.30 -27.01 7.11
C VAL A 437 -23.58 -28.10 8.14
N THR A 438 -23.39 -29.36 7.75
CA THR A 438 -23.52 -30.50 8.67
C THR A 438 -22.24 -31.32 8.73
N VAL A 439 -21.86 -31.84 9.89
CA VAL A 439 -20.66 -32.69 10.05
C VAL A 439 -21.05 -33.91 10.89
N GLY A 440 -20.89 -35.13 10.36
CA GLY A 440 -21.29 -36.35 11.06
C GLY A 440 -22.76 -36.36 11.51
N GLY A 441 -23.67 -35.75 10.72
CA GLY A 441 -25.09 -35.60 11.05
C GLY A 441 -25.44 -34.44 12.00
N ARG A 442 -24.48 -33.59 12.36
CA ARG A 442 -24.66 -32.45 13.29
C ARG A 442 -24.69 -31.14 12.54
N GLN A 443 -25.64 -30.26 12.83
CA GLN A 443 -25.65 -28.91 12.27
C GLN A 443 -24.56 -28.03 12.89
N VAL A 444 -23.75 -27.44 12.03
CA VAL A 444 -22.73 -26.45 12.40
C VAL A 444 -23.35 -25.06 12.24
N PRO A 445 -23.40 -24.23 13.29
CA PRO A 445 -23.90 -22.87 13.19
C PRO A 445 -23.10 -22.06 12.16
N LEU A 446 -23.78 -21.54 11.13
CA LEU A 446 -23.15 -20.88 9.98
C LEU A 446 -22.34 -19.64 10.38
N MET A 447 -22.89 -18.77 11.24
CA MET A 447 -22.23 -17.52 11.62
C MET A 447 -20.91 -17.73 12.39
N PRO A 448 -20.84 -18.63 13.39
CA PRO A 448 -19.58 -19.03 14.01
C PRO A 448 -18.57 -19.63 13.02
N LEU A 449 -19.01 -20.51 12.12
CA LEU A 449 -18.16 -21.13 11.09
C LEU A 449 -17.58 -20.08 10.13
N PHE A 450 -18.43 -19.18 9.63
CA PHE A 450 -18.05 -18.10 8.74
C PHE A 450 -17.02 -17.17 9.38
N ARG A 451 -17.28 -16.71 10.60
CA ARG A 451 -16.35 -15.86 11.36
C ARG A 451 -15.00 -16.54 11.57
N ALA A 452 -15.01 -17.85 11.82
CA ALA A 452 -13.78 -18.61 12.01
C ALA A 452 -12.99 -18.73 10.71
N LEU A 453 -13.64 -19.03 9.58
CA LEU A 453 -13.02 -19.09 8.26
C LEU A 453 -12.45 -17.72 7.81
N SER A 454 -13.22 -16.63 7.95
CA SER A 454 -12.79 -15.28 7.54
C SER A 454 -11.63 -14.72 8.36
N LEU A 455 -11.48 -15.17 9.61
CA LEU A 455 -10.36 -14.80 10.49
C LEU A 455 -9.15 -15.72 10.31
N GLY A 456 -9.18 -16.63 9.31
CA GLY A 456 -8.12 -17.60 9.07
C GLY A 456 -7.92 -18.59 10.23
N ARG A 457 -8.97 -18.84 11.04
CA ARG A 457 -8.87 -19.80 12.15
C ARG A 457 -8.76 -21.19 11.59
N LYS A 458 -7.91 -22.02 12.22
CA LYS A 458 -7.73 -23.41 11.84
C LYS A 458 -8.82 -24.34 12.39
N ARG A 459 -9.58 -23.88 13.40
CA ARG A 459 -10.56 -24.71 14.12
C ARG A 459 -11.78 -23.89 14.56
N LEU A 460 -12.93 -24.55 14.70
CA LEU A 460 -14.18 -24.01 15.23
C LEU A 460 -14.71 -24.89 16.36
N ARG A 461 -15.02 -24.30 17.53
CA ARG A 461 -15.72 -24.99 18.62
C ARG A 461 -17.23 -25.09 18.33
N LEU A 462 -17.78 -26.29 18.43
CA LEU A 462 -19.21 -26.56 18.28
C LEU A 462 -19.95 -26.46 19.64
N PRO A 463 -21.29 -26.27 19.64
CA PRO A 463 -22.09 -26.14 20.88
C PRO A 463 -21.97 -27.33 21.84
N ASP A 464 -21.69 -28.53 21.33
CA ASP A 464 -21.49 -29.76 22.11
C ASP A 464 -20.05 -29.90 22.66
N ARG A 465 -19.25 -28.83 22.58
CA ARG A 465 -17.86 -28.74 23.02
C ARG A 465 -16.86 -29.54 22.16
N THR A 466 -17.26 -30.08 21.01
CA THR A 466 -16.33 -30.69 20.04
C THR A 466 -15.71 -29.64 19.10
N TYR A 467 -14.59 -29.97 18.44
CA TYR A 467 -13.88 -29.05 17.54
C TYR A 467 -13.88 -29.54 16.09
N LEU A 468 -14.20 -28.66 15.15
CA LEU A 468 -14.12 -28.89 13.71
C LEU A 468 -12.84 -28.26 13.16
N ARG A 469 -12.03 -29.04 12.43
CA ARG A 469 -10.91 -28.52 11.62
C ARG A 469 -11.42 -27.77 10.41
N LEU A 470 -10.89 -26.57 10.20
CA LEU A 470 -11.27 -25.67 9.11
C LEU A 470 -10.28 -25.68 7.94
N ASP A 471 -9.15 -26.38 8.10
CA ASP A 471 -8.10 -26.61 7.10
C ASP A 471 -8.36 -27.87 6.26
N GLN A 472 -9.64 -28.20 6.06
CA GLN A 472 -10.05 -29.33 5.22
C GLN A 472 -10.27 -28.86 3.78
N PRO A 473 -9.89 -29.65 2.75
CA PRO A 473 -10.05 -29.27 1.34
C PRO A 473 -11.47 -28.84 0.94
N VAL A 474 -12.47 -29.52 1.48
CA VAL A 474 -13.91 -29.22 1.27
C VAL A 474 -14.34 -27.85 1.82
N LEU A 475 -13.53 -27.23 2.70
CA LEU A 475 -13.75 -25.88 3.21
C LEU A 475 -12.82 -24.84 2.56
N ASP A 476 -11.88 -25.26 1.69
CA ASP A 476 -10.98 -24.34 0.97
C ASP A 476 -11.76 -23.52 -0.06
N GLU A 477 -12.63 -24.15 -0.84
CA GLU A 477 -13.51 -23.45 -1.81
C GLU A 477 -14.50 -22.51 -1.09
N LEU A 478 -15.05 -22.94 0.06
CA LEU A 478 -15.88 -22.08 0.91
C LEU A 478 -15.08 -20.88 1.45
N ARG A 479 -13.80 -21.07 1.79
CA ARG A 479 -12.92 -20.00 2.28
C ARG A 479 -12.62 -18.98 1.18
N GLU A 480 -12.34 -19.44 -0.04
CA GLU A 480 -12.15 -18.57 -1.19
C GLU A 480 -13.41 -17.75 -1.49
N LEU A 481 -14.60 -18.37 -1.43
CA LEU A 481 -15.89 -17.69 -1.59
C LEU A 481 -16.16 -16.65 -0.48
N ILE A 482 -15.77 -16.96 0.77
CA ILE A 482 -15.91 -16.05 1.93
C ILE A 482 -14.94 -14.86 1.83
N ASP A 483 -13.67 -15.11 1.49
CA ASP A 483 -12.66 -14.08 1.29
C ASP A 483 -13.00 -13.19 0.09
N GLU A 484 -13.69 -13.75 -0.91
CA GLU A 484 -14.18 -13.03 -2.06
C GLU A 484 -15.40 -12.12 -1.75
N ALA A 485 -16.20 -12.45 -0.75
CA ALA A 485 -17.49 -11.79 -0.46
C ALA A 485 -17.40 -10.54 0.44
N GLY A 486 -16.35 -10.37 1.25
CA GLY A 486 -16.03 -9.12 1.98
C GLY A 486 -16.84 -8.80 3.25
N THR A 487 -16.21 -7.98 4.12
CA THR A 487 -16.47 -7.58 5.53
C THR A 487 -17.71 -8.05 6.32
N LEU A 488 -17.43 -8.55 7.54
CA LEU A 488 -18.33 -8.98 8.63
C LEU A 488 -19.55 -8.09 8.96
N ALA A 489 -19.51 -6.78 8.69
CA ALA A 489 -20.55 -5.84 9.11
C ALA A 489 -21.88 -5.98 8.33
N GLU A 490 -21.85 -6.52 7.11
CA GLU A 490 -23.07 -6.76 6.31
C GLU A 490 -23.77 -8.08 6.68
N TRP A 491 -23.17 -8.90 7.55
CA TRP A 491 -23.56 -10.31 7.78
C TRP A 491 -24.26 -10.55 9.13
N GLU A 492 -24.33 -9.55 10.01
CA GLU A 492 -25.02 -9.66 11.31
C GLU A 492 -26.56 -9.73 11.21
N THR A 493 -27.13 -9.48 10.03
CA THR A 493 -28.60 -9.38 9.80
C THR A 493 -29.21 -10.51 8.96
N GLY A 494 -28.48 -11.63 8.81
CA GLY A 494 -28.87 -12.74 7.92
C GLY A 494 -28.13 -12.66 6.58
N LEU A 495 -27.93 -13.82 5.93
CA LEU A 495 -27.18 -13.93 4.68
C LEU A 495 -28.02 -13.43 3.50
N ARG A 496 -27.82 -12.15 3.15
CA ARG A 496 -28.40 -11.55 1.95
C ARG A 496 -27.35 -11.54 0.84
N VAL A 497 -27.53 -12.40 -0.17
CA VAL A 497 -26.64 -12.40 -1.33
C VAL A 497 -27.23 -11.49 -2.40
N PRO A 498 -26.58 -10.37 -2.76
CA PRO A 498 -27.08 -9.50 -3.82
C PRO A 498 -27.19 -10.29 -5.13
N ALA A 499 -28.26 -10.02 -5.89
CA ALA A 499 -28.57 -10.72 -7.14
C ALA A 499 -27.48 -10.59 -8.23
N SER A 500 -26.56 -9.67 -7.99
CA SER A 500 -25.40 -9.35 -8.78
C SER A 500 -24.21 -10.29 -8.58
N ARG A 501 -24.26 -11.20 -7.58
CA ARG A 501 -23.30 -12.29 -7.38
C ARG A 501 -23.80 -13.63 -7.95
N ALA A 502 -24.44 -13.55 -9.13
CA ALA A 502 -24.93 -14.67 -9.94
C ALA A 502 -24.00 -15.90 -9.96
N GLY A 503 -22.71 -15.67 -10.29
CA GLY A 503 -21.70 -16.72 -10.33
C GLY A 503 -21.39 -17.32 -8.96
N LEU A 504 -21.38 -16.50 -7.90
CA LEU A 504 -21.02 -16.94 -6.55
C LEU A 504 -22.08 -17.90 -5.98
N VAL A 505 -23.36 -17.73 -6.32
CA VAL A 505 -24.42 -18.67 -5.94
C VAL A 505 -24.38 -19.94 -6.80
N ALA A 506 -24.00 -19.85 -8.07
CA ALA A 506 -23.75 -21.02 -8.91
C ALA A 506 -22.57 -21.85 -8.35
N ASP A 507 -21.49 -21.18 -7.93
CA ASP A 507 -20.36 -21.80 -7.24
C ASP A 507 -20.80 -22.45 -5.90
N PHE A 508 -21.74 -21.82 -5.17
CA PHE A 508 -22.37 -22.42 -3.97
C PHE A 508 -23.30 -23.60 -4.29
N GLU A 509 -24.02 -23.59 -5.42
CA GLU A 509 -24.86 -24.70 -5.89
C GLU A 509 -24.00 -25.89 -6.35
N ASP A 510 -22.87 -25.62 -7.01
CA ASP A 510 -21.90 -26.63 -7.46
C ASP A 510 -21.15 -27.27 -6.27
N LEU A 511 -20.93 -26.51 -5.19
CA LEU A 511 -20.35 -26.97 -3.93
C LEU A 511 -21.36 -27.72 -3.03
N ALA A 512 -22.66 -27.49 -3.19
CA ALA A 512 -23.71 -28.08 -2.36
C ALA A 512 -24.02 -29.52 -2.76
N HIS A 513 -24.08 -30.41 -1.77
CA HIS A 513 -24.47 -31.81 -1.99
C HIS A 513 -25.99 -31.94 -2.26
N GLU A 514 -26.80 -30.99 -1.77
CA GLU A 514 -28.23 -30.86 -2.04
C GLU A 514 -28.59 -29.36 -2.21
N ALA A 515 -29.31 -29.02 -3.28
CA ALA A 515 -29.79 -27.66 -3.57
C ALA A 515 -31.28 -27.66 -4.01
N ALA A 516 -32.11 -26.83 -3.39
CA ALA A 516 -33.50 -26.59 -3.78
C ALA A 516 -33.60 -25.25 -4.53
N PRO A 517 -33.89 -25.23 -5.85
CA PRO A 517 -33.74 -24.02 -6.66
C PRO A 517 -34.97 -23.11 -6.68
N ALA A 518 -34.74 -21.79 -6.59
CA ALA A 518 -35.72 -20.76 -6.96
C ALA A 518 -35.63 -20.47 -8.48
N VAL A 519 -36.70 -20.75 -9.24
CA VAL A 519 -36.73 -20.63 -10.71
C VAL A 519 -36.36 -19.22 -11.19
N ALA A 520 -36.79 -18.18 -10.47
CA ALA A 520 -36.51 -16.78 -10.80
C ALA A 520 -35.01 -16.40 -10.75
N TRP A 521 -34.19 -17.14 -10.01
CA TRP A 521 -32.75 -16.92 -9.90
C TRP A 521 -32.01 -17.37 -11.16
N ARG A 522 -32.31 -18.57 -11.66
CA ARG A 522 -31.67 -19.10 -12.88
C ARG A 522 -31.96 -18.23 -14.10
N ASP A 523 -33.15 -17.67 -14.18
CA ASP A 523 -33.54 -16.76 -15.27
C ASP A 523 -32.70 -15.47 -15.24
N LEU A 524 -32.38 -14.97 -14.04
CA LEU A 524 -31.50 -13.82 -13.86
C LEU A 524 -30.05 -14.14 -14.26
N VAL A 525 -29.49 -15.25 -13.75
CA VAL A 525 -28.09 -15.66 -14.03
C VAL A 525 -27.90 -15.90 -15.52
N ARG A 526 -28.78 -16.70 -16.15
CA ARG A 526 -28.72 -16.95 -17.60
C ARG A 526 -28.83 -15.67 -18.40
N GLY A 527 -29.74 -14.77 -18.03
CA GLY A 527 -29.85 -13.49 -18.70
C GLY A 527 -28.59 -12.64 -18.56
N LEU A 528 -27.97 -12.57 -17.38
CA LEU A 528 -26.74 -11.81 -17.16
C LEU A 528 -25.53 -12.38 -17.91
N GLU A 529 -25.42 -13.70 -18.05
CA GLU A 529 -24.33 -14.39 -18.78
C GLU A 529 -24.45 -14.33 -20.31
N GLY A 530 -25.48 -13.66 -20.83
CA GLY A 530 -25.68 -13.49 -22.28
C GLY A 530 -26.67 -14.48 -22.89
N GLY A 531 -27.46 -15.18 -22.08
CA GLY A 531 -28.63 -15.93 -22.52
C GLY A 531 -29.70 -15.02 -23.13
N GLU A 532 -30.60 -15.61 -23.92
CA GLU A 532 -31.69 -14.89 -24.57
C GLU A 532 -32.57 -14.16 -23.54
N VAL A 533 -32.64 -12.84 -23.65
CA VAL A 533 -33.62 -12.02 -22.93
C VAL A 533 -34.96 -12.10 -23.64
N GLU A 534 -36.05 -11.96 -22.88
CA GLU A 534 -37.41 -12.00 -23.40
C GLU A 534 -37.57 -11.07 -24.62
N ALA A 535 -38.15 -11.61 -25.69
CA ALA A 535 -38.34 -10.92 -26.97
C ALA A 535 -39.49 -9.91 -26.91
N LEU A 536 -39.37 -8.88 -26.05
CA LEU A 536 -40.38 -7.84 -25.90
C LEU A 536 -40.54 -7.05 -27.20
N ALA A 537 -41.79 -6.74 -27.56
CA ALA A 537 -42.10 -5.78 -28.61
C ALA A 537 -41.84 -4.34 -28.11
N GLN A 538 -41.81 -3.38 -29.03
CA GLN A 538 -41.78 -1.97 -28.66
C GLN A 538 -43.00 -1.63 -27.79
N PRO A 539 -42.85 -0.88 -26.68
CA PRO A 539 -43.94 -0.54 -25.79
C PRO A 539 -45.04 0.27 -26.49
N GLU A 540 -46.30 -0.05 -26.20
CA GLU A 540 -47.44 0.76 -26.60
C GLU A 540 -47.30 2.17 -25.99
N GLY A 541 -47.31 3.20 -26.82
CA GLY A 541 -47.07 4.60 -26.41
C GLY A 541 -45.77 5.21 -26.93
N VAL A 542 -44.82 4.39 -27.41
CA VAL A 542 -43.69 4.88 -28.21
C VAL A 542 -44.15 4.98 -29.67
N VAL A 543 -44.30 6.20 -30.19
CA VAL A 543 -44.93 6.43 -31.52
C VAL A 543 -43.97 6.30 -32.70
N LEU A 544 -42.67 6.53 -32.48
CA LEU A 544 -41.65 6.37 -33.51
C LEU A 544 -41.02 4.97 -33.42
N PRO A 545 -40.80 4.28 -34.56
CA PRO A 545 -40.21 2.95 -34.55
C PRO A 545 -38.75 3.00 -34.06
N LEU A 546 -38.43 2.17 -33.07
CA LEU A 546 -37.06 1.91 -32.66
C LEU A 546 -36.33 1.12 -33.75
N ARG A 547 -35.07 1.45 -33.99
CA ARG A 547 -34.19 0.65 -34.85
C ARG A 547 -33.94 -0.74 -34.22
N PRO A 548 -33.55 -1.77 -35.00
CA PRO A 548 -33.34 -3.11 -34.47
C PRO A 548 -32.41 -3.16 -33.25
N TYR A 549 -31.25 -2.50 -33.32
CA TYR A 549 -30.34 -2.41 -32.17
C TYR A 549 -30.96 -1.63 -30.99
N GLN A 550 -31.73 -0.57 -31.25
CA GLN A 550 -32.39 0.20 -30.17
C GLN A 550 -33.43 -0.66 -29.45
N LEU A 551 -34.15 -1.52 -30.19
CA LEU A 551 -35.10 -2.47 -29.63
C LEU A 551 -34.41 -3.54 -28.77
N GLU A 552 -33.27 -4.08 -29.21
CA GLU A 552 -32.45 -4.99 -28.40
C GLU A 552 -31.92 -4.31 -27.12
N GLY A 553 -31.48 -3.06 -27.24
CA GLY A 553 -31.04 -2.27 -26.09
C GLY A 553 -32.18 -2.06 -25.09
N PHE A 554 -33.37 -1.69 -25.58
CA PHE A 554 -34.58 -1.62 -24.77
C PHE A 554 -34.90 -2.96 -24.07
N ARG A 555 -34.88 -4.10 -24.78
CA ARG A 555 -35.15 -5.43 -24.19
C ARG A 555 -34.20 -5.73 -23.05
N ARG A 556 -32.92 -5.43 -23.24
CA ARG A 556 -31.90 -5.62 -22.21
C ARG A 556 -32.11 -4.71 -21.01
N LEU A 557 -32.47 -3.44 -21.23
CA LEU A 557 -32.82 -2.51 -20.16
C LEU A 557 -34.08 -2.94 -19.39
N ALA A 558 -35.10 -3.45 -20.09
CA ALA A 558 -36.33 -3.96 -19.50
C ALA A 558 -36.05 -5.21 -18.64
N PHE A 559 -35.17 -6.10 -19.09
CA PHE A 559 -34.70 -7.24 -18.31
C PHE A 559 -34.01 -6.78 -17.00
N LEU A 560 -33.09 -5.83 -17.09
CA LEU A 560 -32.39 -5.27 -15.92
C LEU A 560 -33.37 -4.62 -14.93
N TRP A 561 -34.31 -3.81 -15.45
CA TRP A 561 -35.34 -3.16 -14.65
C TRP A 561 -36.26 -4.16 -13.94
N ARG A 562 -36.73 -5.20 -14.64
CA ARG A 562 -37.60 -6.25 -14.06
C ARG A 562 -36.94 -6.96 -12.87
N HIS A 563 -35.62 -7.09 -12.90
CA HIS A 563 -34.85 -7.75 -11.85
C HIS A 563 -34.23 -6.78 -10.82
N GLY A 564 -34.57 -5.48 -10.88
CA GLY A 564 -34.09 -4.49 -9.92
C GLY A 564 -32.58 -4.22 -9.99
N ILE A 565 -31.94 -4.54 -11.12
CA ILE A 565 -30.51 -4.30 -11.32
C ILE A 565 -30.38 -3.07 -12.22
N GLY A 566 -29.67 -2.04 -11.77
CA GLY A 566 -29.40 -0.88 -12.63
C GLY A 566 -28.45 -1.22 -13.79
N GLY A 567 -28.31 -0.29 -14.73
CA GLY A 567 -27.53 -0.52 -15.93
C GLY A 567 -26.74 0.71 -16.36
N VAL A 568 -25.75 0.48 -17.22
CA VAL A 568 -25.00 1.52 -17.91
C VAL A 568 -25.26 1.40 -19.40
N LEU A 569 -25.98 2.36 -19.97
CA LEU A 569 -26.14 2.49 -21.42
C LEU A 569 -25.01 3.35 -21.97
N ALA A 570 -23.97 2.67 -22.45
CA ALA A 570 -22.68 3.19 -22.89
C ALA A 570 -22.49 3.22 -24.42
N ASP A 571 -23.58 3.11 -25.20
CA ASP A 571 -23.54 3.21 -26.67
C ASP A 571 -22.85 4.50 -27.14
N ASP A 572 -22.25 4.44 -28.32
CA ASP A 572 -21.68 5.62 -28.98
C ASP A 572 -22.69 6.77 -29.10
N MET A 573 -22.14 7.97 -29.15
CA MET A 573 -22.95 9.18 -29.28
C MET A 573 -23.70 9.21 -30.61
N GLY A 574 -24.99 9.54 -30.56
CA GLY A 574 -25.85 9.59 -31.76
C GLY A 574 -26.65 8.31 -32.03
N LEU A 575 -26.45 7.21 -31.29
CA LEU A 575 -27.19 5.95 -31.44
C LEU A 575 -28.60 5.95 -30.76
N GLY A 576 -29.11 7.12 -30.36
CA GLY A 576 -30.47 7.24 -29.83
C GLY A 576 -30.68 6.66 -28.43
N LYS A 577 -29.72 6.84 -27.52
CA LYS A 577 -29.82 6.44 -26.09
C LYS A 577 -31.06 7.02 -25.38
N THR A 578 -31.43 8.26 -25.70
CA THR A 578 -32.65 8.91 -25.18
C THR A 578 -33.91 8.14 -25.58
N ALA A 579 -34.02 7.68 -26.82
CA ALA A 579 -35.17 6.91 -27.29
C ALA A 579 -35.28 5.55 -26.58
N GLN A 580 -34.16 4.85 -26.38
CA GLN A 580 -34.11 3.60 -25.62
C GLN A 580 -34.53 3.81 -24.15
N SER A 581 -34.08 4.90 -23.54
CA SER A 581 -34.41 5.26 -22.16
C SER A 581 -35.90 5.62 -22.01
N LEU A 582 -36.46 6.39 -22.94
CA LEU A 582 -37.89 6.73 -22.94
C LEU A 582 -38.77 5.48 -23.16
N ALA A 583 -38.35 4.55 -24.02
CA ALA A 583 -39.04 3.27 -24.19
C ALA A 583 -39.09 2.47 -22.88
N LEU A 584 -37.98 2.43 -22.12
CA LEU A 584 -37.95 1.83 -20.79
C LEU A 584 -38.94 2.50 -19.83
N VAL A 585 -38.96 3.84 -19.79
CA VAL A 585 -39.88 4.60 -18.93
C VAL A 585 -41.35 4.27 -19.25
N VAL A 586 -41.72 4.24 -20.54
CA VAL A 586 -43.09 3.88 -20.96
C VAL A 586 -43.44 2.46 -20.55
N HIS A 587 -42.53 1.51 -20.77
CA HIS A 587 -42.72 0.11 -20.38
C HIS A 587 -42.96 -0.04 -18.88
N ALA A 588 -42.11 0.58 -18.06
CA ALA A 588 -42.21 0.53 -16.60
C ALA A 588 -43.47 1.22 -16.06
N THR A 589 -43.86 2.35 -16.65
CA THR A 589 -45.08 3.08 -16.27
C THR A 589 -46.33 2.24 -16.56
N SER A 590 -46.36 1.58 -17.73
CA SER A 590 -47.49 0.73 -18.14
C SER A 590 -47.63 -0.54 -17.27
N ALA A 591 -46.53 -1.01 -16.68
CA ALA A 591 -46.50 -2.16 -15.78
C ALA A 591 -46.96 -1.86 -14.33
N GLY A 592 -47.41 -0.63 -14.04
CA GLY A 592 -48.01 -0.27 -12.74
C GLY A 592 -47.12 0.49 -11.77
N ALA A 593 -46.03 1.11 -12.24
CA ALA A 593 -45.24 2.03 -11.42
C ALA A 593 -45.99 3.36 -11.20
N GLY A 594 -46.80 3.46 -10.13
CA GLY A 594 -47.56 4.68 -9.79
C GLY A 594 -46.71 5.89 -9.33
N ARG A 595 -45.37 5.79 -9.39
CA ARG A 595 -44.41 6.81 -8.97
C ARG A 595 -43.72 7.42 -10.20
N PRO A 596 -43.34 8.71 -10.18
CA PRO A 596 -42.66 9.34 -11.31
C PRO A 596 -41.25 8.77 -11.52
N TRP A 597 -40.79 8.78 -12.77
CA TRP A 597 -39.38 8.60 -13.12
C TRP A 597 -38.64 9.93 -13.04
N LEU A 598 -37.35 9.90 -12.69
CA LEU A 598 -36.48 11.08 -12.65
C LEU A 598 -35.39 10.99 -13.72
N VAL A 599 -35.30 11.98 -14.58
CA VAL A 599 -34.15 12.21 -15.48
C VAL A 599 -33.32 13.36 -14.94
N VAL A 600 -32.05 13.08 -14.66
CA VAL A 600 -31.05 14.09 -14.27
C VAL A 600 -30.09 14.29 -15.42
N THR A 601 -30.03 15.52 -15.94
CA THR A 601 -29.29 15.85 -17.17
C THR A 601 -28.44 17.11 -16.97
N PRO A 602 -27.44 17.38 -17.82
CA PRO A 602 -26.87 18.72 -17.90
C PRO A 602 -27.92 19.77 -18.28
N THR A 603 -27.72 21.02 -17.83
CA THR A 603 -28.66 22.14 -18.05
C THR A 603 -29.00 22.38 -19.51
N SER A 604 -28.03 22.15 -20.38
CA SER A 604 -28.08 22.34 -21.84
C SER A 604 -28.88 21.26 -22.58
N VAL A 605 -29.10 20.09 -21.97
CA VAL A 605 -29.80 18.96 -22.61
C VAL A 605 -31.22 18.77 -22.03
N ALA A 606 -31.55 19.45 -20.93
CA ALA A 606 -32.87 19.38 -20.29
C ALA A 606 -34.03 19.76 -21.22
N SER A 607 -33.88 20.77 -22.08
CA SER A 607 -34.91 21.12 -23.08
C SER A 607 -35.04 20.06 -24.16
N ASN A 608 -33.93 19.45 -24.58
CA ASN A 608 -33.92 18.38 -25.58
C ASN A 608 -34.68 17.15 -25.08
N TRP A 609 -34.50 16.75 -23.82
CA TRP A 609 -35.26 15.64 -23.22
C TRP A 609 -36.77 15.85 -23.26
N VAL A 610 -37.23 17.07 -22.96
CA VAL A 610 -38.66 17.41 -23.02
C VAL A 610 -39.17 17.37 -24.47
N ALA A 611 -38.40 17.88 -25.43
CA ALA A 611 -38.76 17.84 -26.84
C ALA A 611 -38.79 16.41 -27.40
N GLU A 612 -37.81 15.58 -27.06
CA GLU A 612 -37.76 14.18 -27.48
C GLU A 612 -38.86 13.34 -26.82
N ALA A 613 -39.19 13.59 -25.55
CA ALA A 613 -40.31 12.93 -24.90
C ALA A 613 -41.65 13.29 -25.57
N ALA A 614 -41.86 14.57 -25.94
CA ALA A 614 -43.04 14.98 -26.69
C ALA A 614 -43.12 14.34 -28.09
N ARG A 615 -41.96 14.07 -28.71
CA ARG A 615 -41.86 13.48 -30.05
C ARG A 615 -42.02 11.96 -30.04
N PHE A 616 -41.33 11.25 -29.15
CA PHE A 616 -41.28 9.79 -29.11
C PHE A 616 -42.39 9.18 -28.26
N THR A 617 -42.82 9.88 -27.21
CA THR A 617 -43.74 9.37 -26.18
C THR A 617 -44.78 10.43 -25.76
N PRO A 618 -45.61 10.93 -26.70
CA PRO A 618 -46.54 12.04 -26.44
C PRO A 618 -47.58 11.76 -25.34
N GLY A 619 -47.78 10.48 -24.98
CA GLY A 619 -48.65 10.08 -23.88
C GLY A 619 -48.07 10.25 -22.48
N LEU A 620 -46.75 10.47 -22.32
CA LEU A 620 -46.13 10.69 -21.02
C LEU A 620 -46.34 12.13 -20.53
N ARG A 621 -46.78 12.30 -19.28
CA ARG A 621 -46.85 13.62 -18.63
C ARG A 621 -45.48 14.00 -18.09
N VAL A 622 -44.83 14.97 -18.75
CA VAL A 622 -43.46 15.39 -18.43
C VAL A 622 -43.45 16.70 -17.65
N ALA A 623 -42.83 16.72 -16.46
CA ALA A 623 -42.59 17.92 -15.67
C ALA A 623 -41.13 18.37 -15.79
N ARG A 624 -40.90 19.67 -16.09
CA ARG A 624 -39.56 20.26 -16.19
C ARG A 624 -39.22 21.06 -14.93
N VAL A 625 -38.15 20.65 -14.26
CA VAL A 625 -37.73 21.13 -12.93
C VAL A 625 -36.28 21.66 -13.03
N THR A 626 -36.10 22.82 -13.66
CA THR A 626 -34.75 23.39 -13.91
C THR A 626 -34.38 24.57 -13.02
N GLU A 627 -35.22 24.90 -12.04
CA GLU A 627 -34.99 25.95 -11.05
C GLU A 627 -35.06 25.38 -9.64
N THR A 628 -34.32 25.96 -8.70
CA THR A 628 -34.35 25.52 -7.30
C THR A 628 -35.69 25.84 -6.64
N GLU A 629 -36.06 25.11 -5.59
CA GLU A 629 -37.30 25.30 -4.83
C GLU A 629 -37.47 26.77 -4.40
N ARG A 630 -36.40 27.38 -3.87
CA ARG A 630 -36.36 28.81 -3.50
C ARG A 630 -36.74 29.77 -4.63
N ARG A 631 -36.34 29.46 -5.87
CA ARG A 631 -36.56 30.34 -7.03
C ARG A 631 -37.95 30.12 -7.61
N ARG A 632 -38.45 28.89 -7.55
CA ARG A 632 -39.79 28.49 -7.98
C ARG A 632 -40.88 28.95 -7.01
N GLY A 633 -40.57 29.00 -5.71
CA GLY A 633 -41.51 29.41 -4.66
C GLY A 633 -42.57 28.35 -4.32
N ALA A 634 -42.38 27.09 -4.73
CA ALA A 634 -43.28 25.97 -4.46
C ALA A 634 -42.46 24.70 -4.19
N ALA A 635 -42.97 23.83 -3.32
CA ALA A 635 -42.30 22.58 -2.96
C ALA A 635 -42.10 21.68 -4.18
N LEU A 636 -41.04 20.87 -4.18
CA LEU A 636 -40.77 19.95 -5.29
C LEU A 636 -41.94 18.99 -5.52
N ALA A 637 -42.55 18.47 -4.45
CA ALA A 637 -43.69 17.56 -4.48
C ALA A 637 -44.88 18.12 -5.28
N ASP A 638 -45.22 19.39 -5.05
CA ASP A 638 -46.33 20.07 -5.75
C ASP A 638 -46.02 20.24 -7.24
N ALA A 639 -44.76 20.57 -7.56
CA ALA A 639 -44.35 20.83 -8.93
C ALA A 639 -44.22 19.58 -9.82
N VAL A 640 -44.16 18.39 -9.21
CA VAL A 640 -44.08 17.10 -9.92
C VAL A 640 -45.34 16.25 -9.76
N ALA A 641 -46.36 16.76 -9.06
CA ALA A 641 -47.61 16.05 -8.81
C ALA A 641 -48.29 15.65 -10.12
N GLY A 642 -48.56 14.36 -10.28
CA GLY A 642 -49.19 13.81 -11.47
C GLY A 642 -48.30 13.74 -12.72
N ALA A 643 -46.99 13.97 -12.60
CA ALA A 643 -46.05 13.69 -13.68
C ALA A 643 -45.71 12.19 -13.74
N ASP A 644 -45.51 11.66 -14.94
CA ASP A 644 -44.96 10.31 -15.14
C ASP A 644 -43.43 10.37 -15.25
N LEU A 645 -42.90 11.49 -15.77
CA LEU A 645 -41.48 11.75 -15.95
C LEU A 645 -41.10 13.17 -15.50
N VAL A 646 -40.07 13.28 -14.67
CA VAL A 646 -39.53 14.56 -14.19
C VAL A 646 -38.14 14.77 -14.78
N VAL A 647 -37.92 15.91 -15.44
CA VAL A 647 -36.60 16.28 -15.99
C VAL A 647 -35.99 17.40 -15.14
N THR A 648 -34.88 17.11 -14.47
CA THR A 648 -34.11 18.06 -13.65
C THR A 648 -32.67 18.17 -14.13
N THR A 649 -31.88 19.04 -13.49
CA THR A 649 -30.45 19.19 -13.78
C THR A 649 -29.58 18.79 -12.60
N TYR A 650 -28.35 18.33 -12.87
CA TYR A 650 -27.37 18.07 -11.80
C TYR A 650 -27.15 19.28 -10.88
N ALA A 651 -27.23 20.50 -11.43
CA ALA A 651 -27.07 21.73 -10.66
C ALA A 651 -28.22 21.98 -9.67
N VAL A 652 -29.45 21.60 -10.04
CA VAL A 652 -30.64 21.69 -9.19
C VAL A 652 -30.67 20.54 -8.19
N LEU A 653 -30.44 19.30 -8.64
CA LEU A 653 -30.35 18.12 -7.77
C LEU A 653 -29.35 18.33 -6.63
N ARG A 654 -28.15 18.85 -6.93
CA ARG A 654 -27.13 19.17 -5.91
C ARG A 654 -27.63 20.17 -4.85
N ARG A 655 -28.37 21.20 -5.28
CA ARG A 655 -28.76 22.32 -4.41
C ARG A 655 -29.95 21.97 -3.54
N ASP A 656 -30.86 21.17 -4.05
CA ASP A 656 -32.11 20.79 -3.38
C ASP A 656 -32.12 19.28 -3.06
N ALA A 657 -30.96 18.70 -2.75
CA ALA A 657 -30.77 17.25 -2.64
C ALA A 657 -31.76 16.59 -1.67
N ASP A 658 -32.01 17.22 -0.51
CA ASP A 658 -32.94 16.71 0.51
C ASP A 658 -34.38 16.64 -0.02
N ALA A 659 -34.80 17.63 -0.82
CA ALA A 659 -36.13 17.65 -1.43
C ALA A 659 -36.32 16.52 -2.45
N PHE A 660 -35.28 16.22 -3.25
CA PHE A 660 -35.31 15.09 -4.18
C PHE A 660 -35.24 13.73 -3.46
N ALA A 661 -34.47 13.62 -2.38
CA ALA A 661 -34.34 12.40 -1.59
C ALA A 661 -35.61 12.07 -0.78
N ALA A 662 -36.42 13.07 -0.46
CA ALA A 662 -37.70 12.89 0.25
C ALA A 662 -38.83 12.33 -0.63
N LEU A 663 -38.64 12.24 -1.95
CA LEU A 663 -39.62 11.67 -2.89
C LEU A 663 -39.23 10.25 -3.30
N ASP A 664 -40.23 9.37 -3.40
CA ASP A 664 -40.05 8.03 -3.94
C ASP A 664 -40.08 8.07 -5.47
N TRP A 665 -39.01 7.56 -6.10
CA TRP A 665 -38.90 7.50 -7.56
C TRP A 665 -39.12 6.07 -8.05
N ALA A 666 -39.82 5.90 -9.18
CA ALA A 666 -39.94 4.59 -9.84
C ALA A 666 -38.63 4.13 -10.47
N GLY A 667 -37.80 5.07 -10.89
CA GLY A 667 -36.49 4.85 -11.47
C GLY A 667 -35.79 6.17 -11.76
N VAL A 668 -34.46 6.14 -11.84
CA VAL A 668 -33.63 7.30 -12.12
C VAL A 668 -32.82 7.06 -13.38
N VAL A 669 -32.82 8.03 -14.29
CA VAL A 669 -31.94 8.09 -15.46
C VAL A 669 -30.93 9.22 -15.23
N LEU A 670 -29.65 8.87 -15.14
CA LEU A 670 -28.54 9.80 -15.04
C LEU A 670 -27.94 9.98 -16.44
N ASP A 671 -28.41 11.00 -17.16
CA ASP A 671 -27.91 11.31 -18.49
C ASP A 671 -26.58 12.06 -18.42
N GLU A 672 -25.68 11.79 -19.37
CA GLU A 672 -24.29 12.23 -19.32
C GLU A 672 -23.67 11.93 -17.94
N ALA A 673 -23.69 10.65 -17.55
CA ALA A 673 -23.27 10.17 -16.23
C ALA A 673 -21.82 10.54 -15.84
N GLN A 674 -20.99 11.04 -16.76
CA GLN A 674 -19.71 11.65 -16.43
C GLN A 674 -19.81 12.83 -15.45
N PHE A 675 -20.98 13.47 -15.29
CA PHE A 675 -21.20 14.49 -14.27
C PHE A 675 -21.18 13.96 -12.83
N VAL A 676 -21.32 12.64 -12.65
CA VAL A 676 -21.32 11.97 -11.34
C VAL A 676 -20.21 10.92 -11.19
N LYS A 677 -19.19 10.95 -12.07
CA LYS A 677 -18.06 10.01 -12.06
C LYS A 677 -17.09 10.17 -10.88
N ASN A 678 -17.19 11.27 -10.12
CA ASN A 678 -16.35 11.47 -8.95
C ASN A 678 -17.18 11.36 -7.66
N ALA A 679 -16.93 10.28 -6.92
CA ALA A 679 -17.65 9.93 -5.70
C ALA A 679 -17.53 10.96 -4.56
N ALA A 680 -16.49 11.80 -4.56
CA ALA A 680 -16.32 12.84 -3.55
C ALA A 680 -17.25 14.07 -3.77
N THR A 681 -17.77 14.23 -4.99
CA THR A 681 -18.56 15.41 -5.37
C THR A 681 -19.93 15.43 -4.70
N GLN A 682 -20.48 16.62 -4.48
CA GLN A 682 -21.85 16.78 -3.98
C GLN A 682 -22.89 16.23 -4.96
N ALA A 683 -22.64 16.32 -6.28
CA ALA A 683 -23.55 15.80 -7.29
C ALA A 683 -23.68 14.27 -7.21
N HIS A 684 -22.56 13.56 -7.07
CA HIS A 684 -22.57 12.12 -6.88
C HIS A 684 -23.28 11.72 -5.57
N ARG A 685 -22.99 12.42 -4.45
CA ARG A 685 -23.66 12.17 -3.17
C ARG A 685 -25.18 12.40 -3.24
N ALA A 686 -25.61 13.46 -3.93
CA ALA A 686 -27.03 13.73 -4.15
C ALA A 686 -27.69 12.64 -5.01
N ALA A 687 -27.01 12.16 -6.06
CA ALA A 687 -27.51 11.06 -6.87
C ALA A 687 -27.60 9.73 -6.10
N LEU A 688 -26.62 9.44 -5.24
CA LEU A 688 -26.62 8.24 -4.38
C LEU A 688 -27.74 8.28 -3.33
N GLY A 689 -28.15 9.46 -2.89
CA GLY A 689 -29.25 9.66 -1.94
C GLY A 689 -30.66 9.53 -2.53
N LEU A 690 -30.78 9.32 -3.85
CA LEU A 690 -32.08 9.10 -4.50
C LEU A 690 -32.59 7.70 -4.17
N GLY A 691 -33.72 7.60 -3.45
CA GLY A 691 -34.38 6.33 -3.15
C GLY A 691 -35.13 5.76 -4.36
N ALA A 692 -34.43 5.11 -5.28
CA ALA A 692 -35.02 4.49 -6.47
C ALA A 692 -34.64 3.01 -6.60
N PRO A 693 -35.59 2.13 -6.99
CA PRO A 693 -35.32 0.69 -7.15
C PRO A 693 -34.50 0.36 -8.40
N PHE A 694 -34.35 1.31 -9.32
CA PHE A 694 -33.59 1.14 -10.56
C PHE A 694 -32.90 2.45 -10.95
N VAL A 695 -31.61 2.37 -11.29
CA VAL A 695 -30.82 3.51 -11.76
C VAL A 695 -30.15 3.14 -13.08
N LEU A 696 -30.39 3.95 -14.11
CA LEU A 696 -29.78 3.85 -15.43
C LEU A 696 -28.78 4.99 -15.60
N ALA A 697 -27.50 4.66 -15.70
CA ALA A 697 -26.47 5.60 -16.12
C ALA A 697 -26.39 5.62 -17.65
N VAL A 698 -26.55 6.80 -18.26
CA VAL A 698 -26.46 6.97 -19.71
C VAL A 698 -25.23 7.83 -20.02
N THR A 699 -24.31 7.34 -20.82
CA THR A 699 -23.07 8.06 -21.16
C THR A 699 -22.52 7.56 -22.50
N GLY A 700 -21.84 8.42 -23.27
CA GLY A 700 -21.07 7.95 -24.43
C GLY A 700 -19.69 7.41 -24.06
N THR A 701 -19.20 7.78 -22.87
CA THR A 701 -17.83 7.52 -22.42
C THR A 701 -17.88 7.12 -20.94
N PRO A 702 -18.08 5.82 -20.64
CA PRO A 702 -18.25 5.36 -19.26
C PRO A 702 -16.96 5.48 -18.44
N ILE A 703 -15.81 5.61 -19.08
CA ILE A 703 -14.49 5.84 -18.47
C ILE A 703 -13.79 6.92 -19.28
N GLU A 704 -13.24 7.95 -18.63
CA GLU A 704 -12.42 8.97 -19.29
C GLU A 704 -10.96 8.95 -18.83
N ASN A 705 -10.72 8.75 -17.53
CA ASN A 705 -9.39 8.92 -16.95
C ASN A 705 -8.87 7.72 -16.16
N ASP A 706 -9.70 7.11 -15.30
CA ASP A 706 -9.28 6.03 -14.40
C ASP A 706 -10.45 5.13 -14.00
N LEU A 707 -10.16 3.93 -13.51
CA LEU A 707 -11.14 2.93 -13.07
C LEU A 707 -11.94 3.37 -11.84
N GLY A 708 -11.50 4.41 -11.12
CA GLY A 708 -12.26 5.03 -10.03
C GLY A 708 -13.51 5.76 -10.54
N GLU A 709 -13.48 6.29 -11.78
CA GLU A 709 -14.65 6.87 -12.45
C GLU A 709 -15.71 5.79 -12.73
N LEU A 710 -15.27 4.64 -13.23
CA LEU A 710 -16.13 3.47 -13.45
C LEU A 710 -16.75 3.01 -12.14
N TRP A 711 -15.94 2.87 -11.08
CA TRP A 711 -16.42 2.47 -9.76
C TRP A 711 -17.52 3.40 -9.23
N ALA A 712 -17.36 4.72 -9.43
CA ALA A 712 -18.39 5.68 -9.01
C ALA A 712 -19.71 5.45 -9.76
N ILE A 713 -19.68 5.23 -11.08
CA ILE A 713 -20.90 4.94 -11.84
C ILE A 713 -21.51 3.62 -11.40
N LEU A 714 -20.70 2.57 -11.26
CA LEU A 714 -21.13 1.24 -10.81
C LEU A 714 -21.77 1.28 -9.41
N ARG A 715 -21.26 2.14 -8.51
CA ARG A 715 -21.83 2.34 -7.18
C ARG A 715 -23.24 2.93 -7.21
N LEU A 716 -23.58 3.73 -8.23
CA LEU A 716 -24.91 4.31 -8.39
C LEU A 716 -25.90 3.32 -9.01
N VAL A 717 -25.47 2.54 -10.02
CA VAL A 717 -26.37 1.63 -10.75
C VAL A 717 -26.55 0.27 -10.08
N ALA A 718 -25.52 -0.22 -9.38
CA ALA A 718 -25.53 -1.52 -8.72
C ALA A 718 -24.89 -1.42 -7.31
N PRO A 719 -25.52 -0.69 -6.37
CA PRO A 719 -25.01 -0.58 -5.01
C PRO A 719 -24.88 -1.99 -4.39
N GLY A 720 -23.74 -2.28 -3.75
CA GLY A 720 -23.49 -3.58 -3.10
C GLY A 720 -22.92 -4.67 -4.00
N LEU A 721 -22.94 -4.53 -5.34
CA LEU A 721 -22.29 -5.48 -6.24
C LEU A 721 -20.76 -5.38 -6.20
N PHE A 722 -20.24 -4.15 -6.18
CA PHE A 722 -18.81 -3.88 -6.20
C PHE A 722 -18.30 -3.54 -4.79
N PRO A 723 -17.04 -3.90 -4.48
CA PRO A 723 -16.47 -3.67 -3.16
C PRO A 723 -16.40 -2.17 -2.80
N SER A 724 -16.13 -1.89 -1.53
CA SER A 724 -15.86 -0.53 -1.06
C SER A 724 -14.74 0.12 -1.89
N ARG A 725 -14.69 1.46 -1.93
CA ARG A 725 -13.68 2.18 -2.72
C ARG A 725 -12.26 1.70 -2.43
N ARG A 726 -11.93 1.49 -1.16
CA ARG A 726 -10.61 1.03 -0.74
C ARG A 726 -10.29 -0.36 -1.30
N ALA A 727 -11.20 -1.31 -1.15
CA ALA A 727 -11.01 -2.67 -1.63
C ALA A 727 -11.04 -2.75 -3.17
N PHE A 728 -11.84 -1.93 -3.83
CA PHE A 728 -11.79 -1.80 -5.30
C PHE A 728 -10.44 -1.28 -5.78
N ASP A 729 -9.89 -0.29 -5.08
CA ASP A 729 -8.57 0.28 -5.38
C ASP A 729 -7.45 -0.75 -5.23
N GLU A 730 -7.48 -1.54 -4.15
CA GLU A 730 -6.50 -2.59 -3.86
C GLU A 730 -6.63 -3.80 -4.80
N ARG A 731 -7.86 -4.23 -5.13
CA ARG A 731 -8.13 -5.45 -5.92
C ARG A 731 -8.06 -5.25 -7.43
N TYR A 732 -8.48 -4.08 -7.92
CA TYR A 732 -8.61 -3.82 -9.35
C TYR A 732 -7.81 -2.60 -9.80
N ARG A 733 -8.06 -1.42 -9.23
CA ARG A 733 -7.50 -0.16 -9.78
C ARG A 733 -5.98 -0.16 -9.81
N ARG A 734 -5.31 -0.34 -8.67
CA ARG A 734 -3.84 -0.29 -8.61
C ARG A 734 -3.18 -1.43 -9.41
N PRO A 735 -3.60 -2.70 -9.27
CA PRO A 735 -3.01 -3.77 -10.08
C PRO A 735 -3.19 -3.57 -11.60
N ILE A 736 -4.31 -3.01 -12.05
CA ILE A 736 -4.58 -2.82 -13.48
C ILE A 736 -3.85 -1.59 -14.02
N GLU A 737 -3.89 -0.46 -13.30
CA GLU A 737 -3.33 0.82 -13.76
C GLU A 737 -1.82 0.93 -13.55
N GLN A 738 -1.27 0.38 -12.47
CA GLN A 738 0.15 0.50 -12.12
C GLN A 738 0.95 -0.72 -12.58
N ASP A 739 0.45 -1.94 -12.28
CA ASP A 739 1.20 -3.18 -12.56
C ASP A 739 0.85 -3.80 -13.92
N GLY A 740 -0.12 -3.23 -14.65
CA GLY A 740 -0.57 -3.75 -15.94
C GLY A 740 -1.23 -5.13 -15.88
N ASN A 741 -1.79 -5.54 -14.73
CA ASN A 741 -2.27 -6.89 -14.48
C ASN A 741 -3.48 -7.26 -15.39
N ALA A 742 -3.21 -8.10 -16.39
CA ALA A 742 -4.21 -8.54 -17.38
C ALA A 742 -5.29 -9.46 -16.78
N GLU A 743 -4.96 -10.30 -15.82
CA GLU A 743 -5.90 -11.24 -15.20
C GLU A 743 -6.98 -10.51 -14.37
N ARG A 744 -6.56 -9.51 -13.58
CA ARG A 744 -7.47 -8.64 -12.84
C ARG A 744 -8.34 -7.81 -13.77
N ARG A 745 -7.79 -7.36 -14.91
CA ARG A 745 -8.55 -6.66 -15.96
C ARG A 745 -9.63 -7.55 -16.57
N ALA A 746 -9.28 -8.78 -16.98
CA ALA A 746 -10.23 -9.74 -17.52
C ALA A 746 -11.34 -10.10 -16.51
N THR A 747 -10.97 -10.25 -15.23
CA THR A 747 -11.93 -10.50 -14.15
C THR A 747 -12.90 -9.33 -13.95
N LEU A 748 -12.40 -8.08 -13.93
CA LEU A 748 -13.25 -6.90 -13.85
C LEU A 748 -14.18 -6.81 -15.05
N ARG A 749 -13.66 -7.02 -16.27
CA ARG A 749 -14.43 -7.02 -17.53
C ARG A 749 -15.60 -7.99 -17.47
N ARG A 750 -15.35 -9.25 -17.07
CA ARG A 750 -16.38 -10.28 -16.94
C ARG A 750 -17.51 -9.86 -15.99
N ARG A 751 -17.19 -9.14 -14.90
CA ARG A 751 -18.16 -8.68 -13.90
C ARG A 751 -18.98 -7.48 -14.33
N ILE A 752 -18.41 -6.55 -15.10
CA ILE A 752 -19.12 -5.35 -15.55
C ILE A 752 -19.97 -5.61 -16.79
N ARG A 753 -19.58 -6.58 -17.63
CA ARG A 753 -20.23 -6.90 -18.91
C ARG A 753 -21.76 -7.04 -18.83
N PRO A 754 -22.35 -7.73 -17.84
CA PRO A 754 -23.81 -7.87 -17.80
C PRO A 754 -24.58 -6.56 -17.61
N LEU A 755 -23.93 -5.54 -17.03
CA LEU A 755 -24.52 -4.26 -16.66
C LEU A 755 -24.26 -3.17 -17.70
N VAL A 756 -23.21 -3.32 -18.51
CA VAL A 756 -22.78 -2.30 -19.47
C VAL A 756 -23.21 -2.70 -20.87
N LEU A 757 -24.13 -1.93 -21.45
CA LEU A 757 -24.54 -2.06 -22.84
C LEU A 757 -23.74 -1.05 -23.66
N ARG A 758 -22.82 -1.54 -24.51
CA ARG A 758 -21.98 -0.69 -25.35
C ARG A 758 -22.00 -1.22 -26.78
N ARG A 759 -22.37 -0.36 -27.72
CA ARG A 759 -22.30 -0.61 -29.17
C ARG A 759 -21.66 0.57 -29.87
N THR A 760 -20.87 0.30 -30.90
CA THR A 760 -20.22 1.33 -31.71
C THR A 760 -21.02 1.66 -32.96
N LYS A 761 -20.81 2.85 -33.53
CA LYS A 761 -21.48 3.25 -34.79
C LYS A 761 -21.17 2.28 -35.93
N GLU A 762 -19.94 1.77 -36.01
CA GLU A 762 -19.52 0.82 -37.04
C GLU A 762 -20.28 -0.51 -36.93
N GLN A 763 -20.64 -0.94 -35.72
CA GLN A 763 -21.37 -2.18 -35.48
C GLN A 763 -22.85 -2.07 -35.87
N VAL A 764 -23.50 -0.92 -35.61
CA VAL A 764 -24.98 -0.83 -35.63
C VAL A 764 -25.56 0.21 -36.59
N ALA A 765 -24.71 1.03 -37.19
CA ALA A 765 -25.11 2.04 -38.16
C ALA A 765 -24.09 2.14 -39.31
N PRO A 766 -23.81 1.03 -40.04
CA PRO A 766 -22.86 1.02 -41.16
C PRO A 766 -23.28 1.94 -42.32
N GLU A 767 -24.53 2.39 -42.36
CA GLU A 767 -25.03 3.38 -43.33
C GLU A 767 -24.58 4.82 -43.06
N LEU A 768 -24.01 5.12 -41.88
CA LEU A 768 -23.45 6.44 -41.60
C LEU A 768 -22.28 6.73 -42.56
N PRO A 769 -22.24 7.91 -43.20
CA PRO A 769 -21.08 8.32 -43.98
C PRO A 769 -19.80 8.22 -43.15
N PRO A 770 -18.65 7.90 -43.75
CA PRO A 770 -17.39 7.83 -43.01
C PRO A 770 -17.05 9.18 -42.41
N LYS A 771 -16.26 9.17 -41.33
CA LYS A 771 -15.54 10.36 -40.84
C LYS A 771 -14.08 10.25 -41.26
N GLN A 772 -13.47 11.38 -41.63
CA GLN A 772 -12.06 11.43 -41.95
C GLN A 772 -11.34 12.38 -40.99
N ASP A 773 -10.50 11.82 -40.13
CA ASP A 773 -9.69 12.56 -39.18
C ASP A 773 -8.32 12.90 -39.81
N GLN A 774 -7.98 14.18 -39.84
CA GLN A 774 -6.70 14.69 -40.33
C GLN A 774 -6.03 15.58 -39.28
N VAL A 775 -4.73 15.35 -39.06
CA VAL A 775 -3.91 16.22 -38.22
C VAL A 775 -3.20 17.22 -39.13
N LEU A 776 -3.57 18.50 -39.02
CA LEU A 776 -2.90 19.60 -39.69
C LEU A 776 -1.77 20.09 -38.80
N ARG A 777 -0.54 19.77 -39.20
CA ARG A 777 0.65 20.28 -38.54
C ARG A 777 0.93 21.70 -39.00
N VAL A 778 1.07 22.62 -38.04
CA VAL A 778 1.23 24.05 -38.29
C VAL A 778 2.59 24.50 -37.75
N ALA A 779 3.50 24.87 -38.66
CA ALA A 779 4.79 25.44 -38.28
C ALA A 779 4.61 26.87 -37.75
N LEU A 780 5.18 27.16 -36.58
CA LEU A 780 5.17 28.53 -36.02
C LEU A 780 6.08 29.45 -36.84
N GLU A 781 5.67 30.72 -36.98
CA GLU A 781 6.50 31.76 -37.61
C GLU A 781 7.85 31.91 -36.85
N PRO A 782 9.00 32.17 -37.51
CA PRO A 782 10.31 32.22 -36.84
C PRO A 782 10.42 33.16 -35.62
N ALA A 783 9.66 34.25 -35.58
CA ALA A 783 9.62 35.15 -34.42
C ALA A 783 8.82 34.55 -33.26
N HIS A 784 7.68 33.92 -33.56
CA HIS A 784 6.83 33.22 -32.61
C HIS A 784 7.52 31.98 -32.04
N ARG A 785 8.20 31.20 -32.88
CA ARG A 785 8.98 30.03 -32.46
C ARG A 785 10.05 30.39 -31.42
N ARG A 786 10.82 31.45 -31.67
CA ARG A 786 11.85 31.92 -30.72
C ARG A 786 11.25 32.32 -29.37
N LEU A 787 10.10 32.99 -29.37
CA LEU A 787 9.38 33.36 -28.14
C LEU A 787 8.90 32.11 -27.39
N TYR A 788 8.38 31.12 -28.12
CA TYR A 788 7.94 29.85 -27.58
C TYR A 788 9.09 29.10 -26.90
N ASP A 789 10.22 28.90 -27.60
CA ASP A 789 11.37 28.17 -27.07
C ASP A 789 11.97 28.85 -25.84
N GLN A 790 12.14 30.18 -25.86
CA GLN A 790 12.64 30.94 -24.71
C GLN A 790 11.73 30.76 -23.49
N THR A 791 10.42 30.76 -23.72
CA THR A 791 9.43 30.58 -22.68
C THR A 791 9.46 29.15 -22.14
N LEU A 792 9.53 28.14 -23.00
CA LEU A 792 9.66 26.74 -22.63
C LEU A 792 10.90 26.52 -21.74
N GLN A 793 12.07 27.02 -22.14
CA GLN A 793 13.28 26.88 -21.33
C GLN A 793 13.16 27.59 -19.98
N ARG A 794 12.56 28.78 -19.94
CA ARG A 794 12.31 29.49 -18.68
C ARG A 794 11.35 28.71 -17.77
N GLU A 795 10.29 28.12 -18.31
CA GLU A 795 9.35 27.32 -17.52
C GLU A 795 9.98 26.01 -17.05
N ARG A 796 10.84 25.35 -17.85
CA ARG A 796 11.63 24.17 -17.45
C ARG A 796 12.54 24.47 -16.26
N GLN A 797 13.29 25.57 -16.30
CA GLN A 797 14.19 25.97 -15.21
C GLN A 797 13.45 26.21 -13.88
N LYS A 798 12.23 26.75 -13.93
CA LYS A 798 11.40 26.92 -12.72
C LYS A 798 11.05 25.59 -12.05
N LEU A 799 10.94 24.52 -12.83
CA LEU A 799 10.55 23.19 -12.33
C LEU A 799 11.74 22.39 -11.82
N LEU A 800 12.92 22.54 -12.42
CA LEU A 800 14.16 21.88 -11.97
C LEU A 800 14.62 22.34 -10.58
N GLY A 801 14.24 23.53 -10.12
CA GLY A 801 14.66 24.12 -8.85
C GLY A 801 13.76 23.83 -7.63
N LEU A 802 12.74 22.98 -7.76
CA LEU A 802 11.74 22.72 -6.73
C LEU A 802 11.71 21.22 -6.42
N LEU A 803 12.45 20.74 -5.41
CA LEU A 803 12.58 19.30 -5.12
C LEU A 803 11.75 18.77 -3.93
N ASP A 804 11.11 19.61 -3.11
CA ASP A 804 10.65 19.15 -1.78
C ASP A 804 9.13 19.28 -1.46
N ASP A 805 8.26 19.83 -2.34
CA ASP A 805 6.81 20.02 -2.01
C ASP A 805 5.84 19.82 -3.19
N LEU A 806 5.33 18.59 -3.34
CA LEU A 806 4.51 18.11 -4.47
C LEU A 806 3.18 18.86 -4.67
N ASP A 807 2.52 19.33 -3.61
CA ASP A 807 1.20 19.97 -3.74
C ASP A 807 1.32 21.45 -4.15
N ARG A 808 2.35 22.15 -3.68
CA ARG A 808 2.66 23.52 -4.15
C ARG A 808 3.19 23.52 -5.58
N GLN A 809 3.87 22.44 -6.00
CA GLN A 809 4.42 22.26 -7.34
C GLN A 809 3.35 22.04 -8.42
N ARG A 810 2.27 21.31 -8.13
CA ARG A 810 1.16 21.07 -9.10
C ARG A 810 0.61 22.35 -9.71
N PHE A 811 0.38 23.37 -8.90
CA PHE A 811 -0.15 24.65 -9.38
C PHE A 811 0.82 25.34 -10.35
N ILE A 812 2.12 25.29 -10.07
CA ILE A 812 3.16 25.88 -10.94
C ILE A 812 3.21 25.15 -12.28
N VAL A 813 3.20 23.80 -12.26
CA VAL A 813 3.18 22.97 -13.48
C VAL A 813 1.96 23.28 -14.34
N TYR A 814 0.76 23.28 -13.77
CA TYR A 814 -0.46 23.60 -14.52
C TYR A 814 -0.44 25.01 -15.12
N ARG A 815 0.09 26.01 -14.39
CA ARG A 815 0.24 27.37 -14.90
C ARG A 815 1.20 27.42 -16.08
N SER A 816 2.36 26.77 -15.98
CA SER A 816 3.35 26.73 -17.05
C SER A 816 2.84 26.00 -18.29
N LEU A 817 2.14 24.87 -18.12
CA LEU A 817 1.48 24.16 -19.22
C LEU A 817 0.38 24.99 -19.87
N THR A 818 -0.46 25.65 -19.08
CA THR A 818 -1.52 26.52 -19.61
C THR A 818 -0.92 27.66 -20.43
N LEU A 819 0.16 28.27 -19.95
CA LEU A 819 0.89 29.33 -20.65
C LEU A 819 1.47 28.83 -21.97
N LEU A 820 2.16 27.69 -21.98
CA LEU A 820 2.73 27.12 -23.19
C LEU A 820 1.65 26.75 -24.22
N ARG A 821 0.51 26.21 -23.77
CA ARG A 821 -0.62 25.89 -24.66
C ARG A 821 -1.25 27.14 -25.27
N MET A 822 -1.44 28.21 -24.49
CA MET A 822 -1.90 29.49 -25.05
C MET A 822 -0.88 30.07 -26.04
N LEU A 823 0.42 29.97 -25.72
CA LEU A 823 1.48 30.45 -26.59
C LEU A 823 1.59 29.62 -27.89
N ALA A 824 1.26 28.33 -27.88
CA ALA A 824 1.18 27.52 -29.10
C ALA A 824 0.04 27.95 -30.05
N LEU A 825 -0.99 28.64 -29.53
CA LEU A 825 -2.11 29.16 -30.32
C LEU A 825 -1.82 30.52 -30.92
N ASP A 826 -1.51 31.50 -30.07
CA ASP A 826 -1.30 32.89 -30.46
C ASP A 826 -0.56 33.63 -29.33
N ALA A 827 0.56 34.28 -29.65
CA ALA A 827 1.37 35.03 -28.69
C ALA A 827 0.62 36.20 -28.03
N THR A 828 -0.36 36.79 -28.73
CA THR A 828 -1.18 37.89 -28.21
C THR A 828 -2.12 37.46 -27.08
N LEU A 829 -2.37 36.16 -26.90
CA LEU A 829 -3.10 35.64 -25.74
C LEU A 829 -2.32 35.77 -24.43
N ILE A 830 -1.00 35.90 -24.51
CA ILE A 830 -0.13 36.09 -23.34
C ILE A 830 0.04 37.58 -23.04
N ASP A 831 0.35 38.37 -24.07
CA ASP A 831 0.53 39.82 -23.96
C ASP A 831 0.15 40.47 -25.29
N ALA A 832 -1.06 41.02 -25.34
CA ALA A 832 -1.64 41.57 -26.56
C ALA A 832 -0.87 42.79 -27.09
N GLU A 833 -0.37 43.65 -26.20
CA GLU A 833 0.33 44.88 -26.58
C GLU A 833 1.73 44.57 -27.10
N ARG A 834 2.48 43.73 -26.36
CA ARG A 834 3.85 43.37 -26.71
C ARG A 834 3.95 42.55 -27.99
N HIS A 835 2.94 41.74 -28.28
CA HIS A 835 2.94 40.79 -29.40
C HIS A 835 1.98 41.16 -30.54
N ALA A 836 1.40 42.36 -30.54
CA ALA A 836 0.41 42.80 -31.54
C ALA A 836 0.85 42.63 -33.02
N GLY A 837 2.15 42.69 -33.30
CA GLY A 837 2.71 42.54 -34.65
C GLY A 837 3.03 41.10 -35.07
N MET A 838 2.80 40.10 -34.22
CA MET A 838 3.09 38.70 -34.50
C MET A 838 1.84 38.00 -35.01
N ARG A 839 1.92 37.34 -36.17
CA ARG A 839 0.78 36.62 -36.75
C ARG A 839 0.57 35.27 -36.04
N SER A 840 -0.68 34.82 -35.95
CA SER A 840 -0.99 33.46 -35.48
C SER A 840 -1.02 32.51 -36.68
N ALA A 841 -0.02 31.64 -36.77
CA ALA A 841 0.07 30.63 -37.81
C ALA A 841 -1.15 29.69 -37.84
N LYS A 842 -1.77 29.44 -36.67
CA LYS A 842 -3.00 28.63 -36.57
C LYS A 842 -4.24 29.35 -37.07
N LEU A 843 -4.38 30.65 -36.80
CA LEU A 843 -5.46 31.43 -37.42
C LEU A 843 -5.29 31.48 -38.93
N ASP A 844 -4.07 31.71 -39.41
CA ASP A 844 -3.79 31.72 -40.85
C ASP A 844 -4.17 30.37 -41.49
N ALA A 845 -3.72 29.25 -40.92
CA ALA A 845 -4.07 27.91 -41.39
C ALA A 845 -5.58 27.61 -41.32
N LEU A 846 -6.28 28.05 -40.27
CA LEU A 846 -7.72 27.90 -40.16
C LEU A 846 -8.45 28.65 -41.27
N PHE A 847 -8.09 29.91 -41.53
CA PHE A 847 -8.77 30.75 -42.51
C PHE A 847 -8.46 30.33 -43.95
N GLU A 848 -7.27 29.81 -44.22
CA GLU A 848 -6.96 29.14 -45.50
C GLU A 848 -7.92 27.97 -45.75
N GLN A 849 -8.12 27.09 -44.76
CA GLN A 849 -9.06 25.97 -44.90
C GLN A 849 -10.52 26.42 -44.94
N LEU A 850 -10.92 27.40 -44.12
CA LEU A 850 -12.29 27.91 -44.12
C LEU A 850 -12.66 28.59 -45.44
N ALA A 851 -11.72 29.25 -46.11
CA ALA A 851 -11.97 29.87 -47.41
C ALA A 851 -12.43 28.83 -48.44
N ASP A 852 -11.75 27.69 -48.52
CA ASP A 852 -12.10 26.59 -49.43
C ASP A 852 -13.45 25.97 -49.05
N VAL A 853 -13.66 25.66 -47.77
CA VAL A 853 -14.90 25.06 -47.24
C VAL A 853 -16.12 25.94 -47.52
N LEU A 854 -15.99 27.24 -47.27
CA LEU A 854 -17.09 28.19 -47.47
C LEU A 854 -17.36 28.46 -48.95
N ALA A 855 -16.34 28.45 -49.81
CA ALA A 855 -16.49 28.60 -51.26
C ALA A 855 -17.29 27.45 -51.87
N GLU A 856 -17.14 26.24 -51.33
CA GLU A 856 -17.89 25.04 -51.72
C GLU A 856 -19.30 24.97 -51.10
N GLY A 857 -19.66 25.92 -50.23
CA GLY A 857 -20.99 26.01 -49.61
C GLY A 857 -21.19 25.06 -48.42
N HIS A 858 -20.10 24.52 -47.86
CA HIS A 858 -20.10 23.67 -46.68
C HIS A 858 -20.22 24.51 -45.39
N ARG A 859 -20.62 23.87 -44.28
CA ARG A 859 -20.72 24.55 -42.97
C ARG A 859 -19.74 23.94 -41.97
N ALA A 860 -19.10 24.80 -41.19
CA ALA A 860 -18.02 24.41 -40.30
C ALA A 860 -18.35 24.61 -38.82
N LEU A 861 -17.97 23.64 -37.99
CA LEU A 861 -17.87 23.79 -36.54
C LEU A 861 -16.41 24.11 -36.18
N VAL A 862 -16.19 25.14 -35.37
CA VAL A 862 -14.86 25.53 -34.90
C VAL A 862 -14.80 25.45 -33.38
N PHE A 863 -13.96 24.56 -32.87
CA PHE A 863 -13.83 24.26 -31.46
C PHE A 863 -12.48 24.70 -30.89
N SER A 864 -12.52 25.31 -29.71
CA SER A 864 -11.32 25.62 -28.91
C SER A 864 -11.62 25.54 -27.42
N GLN A 865 -10.67 25.14 -26.59
CA GLN A 865 -10.84 25.21 -25.13
C GLN A 865 -10.65 26.63 -24.58
N PHE A 866 -9.95 27.50 -25.31
CA PHE A 866 -9.63 28.86 -24.89
C PHE A 866 -10.61 29.85 -25.54
N THR A 867 -11.56 30.34 -24.75
CA THR A 867 -12.53 31.33 -25.24
C THR A 867 -11.87 32.60 -25.75
N SER A 868 -10.72 32.99 -25.18
CA SER A 868 -9.91 34.10 -25.67
C SER A 868 -9.37 33.89 -27.08
N PHE A 869 -9.10 32.64 -27.48
CA PHE A 869 -8.72 32.33 -28.86
C PHE A 869 -9.94 32.32 -29.78
N LEU A 870 -11.10 31.82 -29.31
CA LEU A 870 -12.36 31.98 -30.04
C LEU A 870 -12.70 33.45 -30.29
N ASP A 871 -12.41 34.35 -29.34
CA ASP A 871 -12.58 35.80 -29.56
C ASP A 871 -11.81 36.28 -30.80
N ARG A 872 -10.56 35.80 -30.96
CA ARG A 872 -9.71 36.12 -32.13
C ARG A 872 -10.27 35.55 -33.43
N VAL A 873 -10.75 34.31 -33.40
CA VAL A 873 -11.42 33.68 -34.55
C VAL A 873 -12.65 34.50 -34.94
N THR A 874 -13.52 34.83 -33.99
CA THR A 874 -14.75 35.60 -34.28
C THR A 874 -14.45 37.01 -34.78
N ALA A 875 -13.44 37.69 -34.24
CA ALA A 875 -13.03 39.01 -34.72
C ALA A 875 -12.51 38.95 -36.17
N ARG A 876 -11.84 37.87 -36.55
CA ARG A 876 -11.37 37.67 -37.93
C ARG A 876 -12.52 37.29 -38.87
N LEU A 877 -13.47 36.46 -38.42
CA LEU A 877 -14.69 36.16 -39.17
C LEU A 877 -15.52 37.43 -39.44
N ASP A 878 -15.66 38.31 -38.45
CA ASP A 878 -16.31 39.61 -38.59
C ASP A 878 -15.59 40.51 -39.62
N ALA A 879 -14.25 40.57 -39.54
CA ALA A 879 -13.44 41.36 -40.48
C ALA A 879 -13.53 40.87 -41.93
N GLU A 880 -13.73 39.58 -42.14
CA GLU A 880 -13.92 38.96 -43.46
C GLU A 880 -15.40 38.87 -43.89
N GLY A 881 -16.33 39.32 -43.04
CA GLY A 881 -17.76 39.35 -43.34
C GLY A 881 -18.43 37.97 -43.37
N VAL A 882 -17.85 36.96 -42.71
CA VAL A 882 -18.38 35.60 -42.67
C VAL A 882 -19.45 35.48 -41.58
N PRO A 883 -20.71 35.12 -41.91
CA PRO A 883 -21.75 34.96 -40.90
C PRO A 883 -21.44 33.78 -39.96
N PHE A 884 -21.41 34.03 -38.65
CA PHE A 884 -21.17 32.99 -37.66
C PHE A 884 -22.15 33.02 -36.47
N ALA A 885 -22.19 31.90 -35.76
CA ALA A 885 -22.82 31.77 -34.45
C ALA A 885 -21.75 31.43 -33.40
N ARG A 886 -22.00 31.79 -32.13
CA ARG A 886 -21.07 31.53 -31.03
C ARG A 886 -21.77 30.93 -29.82
N LEU A 887 -21.13 29.96 -29.19
CA LEU A 887 -21.61 29.31 -27.99
C LEU A 887 -20.46 29.04 -27.01
N ASP A 888 -20.54 29.61 -25.82
CA ASP A 888 -19.59 29.35 -24.73
C ASP A 888 -20.29 29.32 -23.36
N GLY A 889 -19.52 29.15 -22.28
CA GLY A 889 -20.05 29.02 -20.92
C GLY A 889 -20.76 30.26 -20.38
N SER A 890 -20.59 31.43 -21.01
CA SER A 890 -21.28 32.68 -20.63
C SER A 890 -22.67 32.80 -21.26
N SER A 891 -22.99 31.94 -22.25
CA SER A 891 -24.25 31.98 -22.98
C SER A 891 -25.43 31.53 -22.12
N SER A 892 -26.43 32.39 -21.97
CA SER A 892 -27.71 32.03 -21.32
C SER A 892 -28.43 30.92 -22.11
N ALA A 893 -29.34 30.18 -21.46
CA ALA A 893 -30.11 29.13 -22.13
C ALA A 893 -30.85 29.64 -23.38
N ARG A 894 -31.48 30.82 -23.28
CA ARG A 894 -32.19 31.44 -24.41
C ARG A 894 -31.24 31.85 -25.55
N ALA A 895 -30.06 32.39 -25.22
CA ALA A 895 -29.06 32.76 -26.21
C ALA A 895 -28.48 31.53 -26.92
N ARG A 896 -28.30 30.43 -26.18
CA ARG A 896 -27.87 29.14 -26.71
C ARG A 896 -28.86 28.61 -27.75
N ASP A 897 -30.15 28.54 -27.39
CA ASP A 897 -31.19 28.03 -28.28
C ASP A 897 -31.27 28.88 -29.56
N ALA A 898 -31.18 30.21 -29.43
CA ALA A 898 -31.16 31.12 -30.59
C ALA A 898 -29.94 30.92 -31.50
N ALA A 899 -28.75 30.68 -30.94
CA ALA A 899 -27.53 30.45 -31.70
C ALA A 899 -27.59 29.12 -32.48
N VAL A 900 -28.11 28.06 -31.86
CA VAL A 900 -28.30 26.75 -32.49
C VAL A 900 -29.31 26.86 -33.63
N GLU A 901 -30.47 27.47 -33.40
CA GLU A 901 -31.49 27.63 -34.43
C GLU A 901 -31.01 28.51 -35.59
N ARG A 902 -30.24 29.58 -35.32
CA ARG A 902 -29.61 30.39 -36.37
C ARG A 902 -28.69 29.57 -37.27
N PHE A 903 -27.89 28.67 -36.69
CA PHE A 903 -26.99 27.81 -37.46
C PHE A 903 -27.77 26.77 -38.28
N ARG A 904 -28.76 26.11 -37.68
CA ARG A 904 -29.62 25.12 -38.37
C ARG A 904 -30.36 25.72 -39.55
N ALA A 905 -30.96 26.88 -39.35
CA ALA A 905 -31.69 27.64 -40.37
C ALA A 905 -30.80 28.21 -41.49
N GLY A 906 -29.47 28.06 -41.41
CA GLY A 906 -28.52 28.54 -42.41
C GLY A 906 -28.17 30.02 -42.31
N GLY A 907 -28.50 30.69 -41.19
CA GLY A 907 -28.13 32.09 -40.92
C GLY A 907 -26.71 32.29 -40.40
N ALA A 908 -25.92 31.22 -40.31
CA ALA A 908 -24.51 31.21 -39.95
C ALA A 908 -23.81 30.06 -40.69
N SER A 909 -22.68 30.34 -41.34
CA SER A 909 -21.88 29.34 -42.06
C SER A 909 -20.82 28.70 -41.17
N VAL A 910 -20.41 29.40 -40.10
CA VAL A 910 -19.45 28.91 -39.09
C VAL A 910 -20.08 28.94 -37.71
N PHE A 911 -19.89 27.89 -36.92
CA PHE A 911 -20.30 27.86 -35.50
C PHE A 911 -19.09 27.70 -34.59
N CYS A 912 -18.74 28.78 -33.88
CA CYS A 912 -17.65 28.79 -32.91
C CYS A 912 -18.15 28.32 -31.53
N ILE A 913 -17.61 27.21 -31.03
CA ILE A 913 -18.08 26.55 -29.81
C ILE A 913 -16.90 26.30 -28.88
N SER A 914 -16.99 26.68 -27.60
CA SER A 914 -15.94 26.28 -26.65
C SER A 914 -16.03 24.78 -26.37
N LEU A 915 -14.90 24.06 -26.29
CA LEU A 915 -14.90 22.59 -26.11
C LEU A 915 -15.73 22.14 -24.90
N LYS A 916 -15.64 22.88 -23.78
CA LYS A 916 -16.46 22.62 -22.60
C LYS A 916 -17.94 22.86 -22.82
N ALA A 917 -18.32 23.87 -23.59
CA ALA A 917 -19.72 24.16 -23.89
C ALA A 917 -20.28 23.31 -25.06
N GLY A 918 -19.40 22.71 -25.87
CA GLY A 918 -19.71 21.73 -26.91
C GLY A 918 -20.00 20.32 -26.37
N GLY A 919 -19.53 20.00 -25.15
CA GLY A 919 -19.73 18.71 -24.47
C GLY A 919 -21.16 18.36 -24.07
N PHE A 920 -22.18 19.12 -24.49
CA PHE A 920 -23.53 19.02 -23.94
C PHE A 920 -24.60 18.72 -25.00
N GLY A 921 -24.98 17.46 -25.24
CA GLY A 921 -26.10 16.96 -26.09
C GLY A 921 -26.52 17.55 -27.46
N LEU A 922 -26.10 18.73 -27.94
CA LEU A 922 -26.53 19.40 -29.18
C LEU A 922 -26.46 18.51 -30.43
N ASN A 923 -27.48 18.56 -31.28
CA ASN A 923 -27.49 17.92 -32.59
C ASN A 923 -27.19 18.97 -33.68
N LEU A 924 -26.08 18.82 -34.41
CA LEU A 924 -25.54 19.78 -35.38
C LEU A 924 -25.17 19.09 -36.71
N THR A 925 -26.09 18.26 -37.23
CA THR A 925 -25.90 17.49 -38.47
C THR A 925 -25.77 18.36 -39.72
N GLU A 926 -26.10 19.66 -39.64
CA GLU A 926 -25.95 20.61 -40.74
C GLU A 926 -24.49 20.96 -41.06
N ALA A 927 -23.55 20.57 -40.20
CA ALA A 927 -22.11 20.73 -40.43
C ALA A 927 -21.47 19.44 -40.92
N ASP A 928 -20.63 19.56 -41.92
CA ASP A 928 -19.81 18.50 -42.52
C ASP A 928 -18.31 18.72 -42.28
N TYR A 929 -17.89 19.90 -41.81
CA TYR A 929 -16.51 20.20 -41.43
C TYR A 929 -16.39 20.52 -39.94
N VAL A 930 -15.36 19.97 -39.28
CA VAL A 930 -15.07 20.20 -37.86
C VAL A 930 -13.60 20.56 -37.69
N PHE A 931 -13.32 21.75 -37.17
CA PHE A 931 -11.99 22.24 -36.85
C PHE A 931 -11.78 22.23 -35.34
N LEU A 932 -10.75 21.50 -34.89
CA LEU A 932 -10.27 21.48 -33.51
C LEU A 932 -8.98 22.28 -33.45
N LEU A 933 -9.05 23.48 -32.88
CA LEU A 933 -7.96 24.45 -32.91
C LEU A 933 -6.83 24.15 -31.94
N ASP A 934 -7.13 23.41 -30.88
CA ASP A 934 -6.19 23.03 -29.84
C ASP A 934 -6.46 21.61 -29.34
N PRO A 935 -5.45 20.74 -29.28
CA PRO A 935 -5.61 19.39 -28.74
C PRO A 935 -5.75 19.41 -27.22
N TRP A 936 -6.55 18.48 -26.71
CA TRP A 936 -6.84 18.26 -25.31
C TRP A 936 -6.45 16.82 -24.93
N TRP A 937 -5.77 16.68 -23.79
CA TRP A 937 -5.42 15.40 -23.18
C TRP A 937 -6.60 14.47 -22.83
N ASN A 938 -7.85 14.92 -22.93
CA ASN A 938 -9.05 14.08 -22.73
C ASN A 938 -9.69 13.71 -24.08
N PRO A 939 -9.40 12.52 -24.65
CA PRO A 939 -9.91 12.12 -25.96
C PRO A 939 -11.45 12.12 -26.04
N ALA A 940 -12.12 11.76 -24.94
CA ALA A 940 -13.58 11.69 -24.87
C ALA A 940 -14.25 13.03 -25.18
N SER A 941 -13.69 14.13 -24.68
CA SER A 941 -14.26 15.47 -24.89
C SER A 941 -14.18 15.92 -26.34
N GLU A 942 -13.10 15.59 -27.05
CA GLU A 942 -12.96 15.90 -28.47
C GLU A 942 -13.82 14.99 -29.35
N ALA A 943 -13.86 13.68 -29.06
CA ALA A 943 -14.72 12.75 -29.76
C ALA A 943 -16.19 13.16 -29.61
N GLN A 944 -16.59 13.55 -28.40
CA GLN A 944 -17.92 14.08 -28.09
C GLN A 944 -18.26 15.33 -28.91
N ALA A 945 -17.28 16.21 -29.18
CA ALA A 945 -17.48 17.41 -30.01
C ALA A 945 -17.63 17.08 -31.50
N VAL A 946 -16.80 16.17 -32.02
CA VAL A 946 -16.88 15.69 -33.42
C VAL A 946 -18.20 14.95 -33.68
N ASP A 947 -18.60 14.10 -32.73
CA ASP A 947 -19.84 13.33 -32.77
C ASP A 947 -21.10 14.22 -32.63
N ARG A 948 -20.99 15.56 -32.72
CA ARG A 948 -22.14 16.46 -32.87
C ARG A 948 -22.55 16.64 -34.32
N ALA A 949 -21.58 16.60 -35.23
CA ALA A 949 -21.77 16.62 -36.67
C ALA A 949 -21.93 15.21 -37.24
N HIS A 950 -21.13 14.24 -36.74
CA HIS A 950 -21.23 12.83 -37.14
C HIS A 950 -22.29 12.11 -36.32
N ARG A 951 -23.57 12.24 -36.70
CA ARG A 951 -24.72 11.61 -36.03
C ARG A 951 -25.70 11.03 -37.04
N ILE A 952 -26.59 10.16 -36.57
CA ILE A 952 -27.73 9.67 -37.37
C ILE A 952 -28.53 10.87 -37.88
N GLY A 953 -28.70 10.95 -39.21
CA GLY A 953 -29.27 12.12 -39.90
C GLY A 953 -28.24 12.92 -40.70
N GLN A 954 -26.94 12.64 -40.53
CA GLN A 954 -25.88 13.11 -41.40
C GLN A 954 -25.87 12.32 -42.71
N ASP A 955 -25.96 13.04 -43.83
CA ASP A 955 -25.95 12.48 -45.19
C ASP A 955 -24.60 12.68 -45.91
N ARG A 956 -23.69 13.49 -45.34
CA ARG A 956 -22.38 13.80 -45.90
C ARG A 956 -21.22 13.24 -45.06
N GLN A 957 -20.09 13.01 -45.72
CA GLN A 957 -18.85 12.66 -45.05
C GLN A 957 -18.41 13.81 -44.15
N VAL A 958 -18.04 13.50 -42.90
CA VAL A 958 -17.60 14.51 -41.92
C VAL A 958 -16.07 14.60 -41.93
N MET A 959 -15.54 15.77 -42.26
CA MET A 959 -14.11 16.08 -42.31
C MET A 959 -13.67 16.72 -40.99
N VAL A 960 -12.73 16.10 -40.29
CA VAL A 960 -12.25 16.57 -38.98
C VAL A 960 -10.79 16.99 -39.09
N TYR A 961 -10.52 18.27 -38.87
CA TYR A 961 -9.18 18.84 -38.91
C TYR A 961 -8.71 19.19 -37.49
N ARG A 962 -7.62 18.57 -37.04
CA ARG A 962 -6.98 18.87 -35.75
C ARG A 962 -5.72 19.68 -35.99
N LEU A 963 -5.72 20.95 -35.60
CA LEU A 963 -4.57 21.85 -35.77
C LEU A 963 -3.59 21.63 -34.61
N VAL A 964 -2.37 21.21 -34.94
CA VAL A 964 -1.30 20.94 -33.97
C VAL A 964 -0.07 21.76 -34.35
N ALA A 965 0.40 22.61 -33.44
CA ALA A 965 1.62 23.38 -33.66
C ALA A 965 2.86 22.48 -33.53
N GLU A 966 3.70 22.46 -34.54
CA GLU A 966 4.91 21.62 -34.62
C GLU A 966 5.95 22.01 -33.56
N ASP A 967 6.64 21.01 -33.00
CA ASP A 967 7.67 21.17 -31.96
C ASP A 967 7.19 21.93 -30.72
N THR A 968 5.90 21.81 -30.40
CA THR A 968 5.31 22.43 -29.21
C THR A 968 4.77 21.40 -28.23
N ILE A 969 4.26 21.89 -27.10
CA ILE A 969 3.59 21.09 -26.09
C ILE A 969 2.39 20.32 -26.66
N GLU A 970 1.80 20.79 -27.76
CA GLU A 970 0.62 20.19 -28.36
C GLU A 970 0.89 18.81 -28.97
N GLU A 971 2.07 18.57 -29.55
CA GLU A 971 2.45 17.23 -30.04
C GLU A 971 2.59 16.23 -28.89
N LYS A 972 3.14 16.68 -27.76
CA LYS A 972 3.23 15.88 -26.54
C LYS A 972 1.85 15.57 -25.95
N VAL A 973 0.91 16.53 -26.03
CA VAL A 973 -0.50 16.31 -25.66
C VAL A 973 -1.17 15.28 -26.57
N MET A 974 -0.89 15.29 -27.88
CA MET A 974 -1.40 14.29 -28.81
C MET A 974 -0.87 12.88 -28.51
N ALA A 975 0.43 12.75 -28.24
CA ALA A 975 1.02 11.47 -27.83
C ALA A 975 0.43 10.95 -26.51
N LEU A 976 0.18 11.83 -25.54
CA LEU A 976 -0.47 11.46 -24.27
C LEU A 976 -1.92 11.00 -24.47
N LYS A 977 -2.64 11.64 -25.38
CA LYS A 977 -4.02 11.29 -25.73
C LYS A 977 -4.11 9.89 -26.35
N GLU A 978 -3.16 9.54 -27.22
CA GLU A 978 -3.09 8.21 -27.86
C GLU A 978 -2.92 7.09 -26.82
N ARG A 979 -1.94 7.22 -25.91
CA ARG A 979 -1.71 6.26 -24.82
C ARG A 979 -2.95 6.05 -23.94
N LYS A 980 -3.71 7.11 -23.63
CA LYS A 980 -4.92 7.01 -22.80
C LYS A 980 -6.09 6.34 -23.49
N GLY A 981 -6.22 6.52 -24.80
CA GLY A 981 -7.29 5.88 -25.59
C GLY A 981 -7.23 4.36 -25.52
N GLU A 982 -6.03 3.79 -25.52
CA GLU A 982 -5.78 2.34 -25.49
C GLU A 982 -6.28 1.67 -24.20
N LEU A 983 -6.05 2.28 -23.03
CA LEU A 983 -6.53 1.73 -21.76
C LEU A 983 -8.07 1.62 -21.74
N VAL A 984 -8.75 2.71 -22.09
CA VAL A 984 -10.22 2.79 -22.07
C VAL A 984 -10.82 1.77 -23.03
N ALA A 985 -10.23 1.63 -24.22
CA ALA A 985 -10.64 0.61 -25.19
C ALA A 985 -10.47 -0.80 -24.61
N SER A 986 -9.34 -1.11 -23.95
CA SER A 986 -9.05 -2.46 -23.45
C SER A 986 -9.99 -2.96 -22.34
N ILE A 987 -10.60 -2.06 -21.55
CA ILE A 987 -11.56 -2.43 -20.49
C ILE A 987 -12.95 -2.70 -21.07
N LEU A 988 -13.29 -2.04 -22.17
CA LEU A 988 -14.64 -2.01 -22.75
C LEU A 988 -14.79 -2.83 -24.05
N ALA A 989 -13.70 -3.32 -24.64
CA ALA A 989 -13.71 -4.09 -25.88
C ALA A 989 -14.16 -5.55 -25.65
N ASP A 990 -14.96 -6.06 -26.58
CA ASP A 990 -15.44 -7.45 -26.65
C ASP A 990 -14.39 -8.42 -27.18
N ASP A 991 -13.35 -7.94 -27.88
CA ASP A 991 -12.26 -8.77 -28.41
C ASP A 991 -11.18 -9.08 -27.34
N GLU A 992 -10.64 -10.30 -27.40
CA GLU A 992 -9.52 -10.75 -26.58
C GLU A 992 -8.16 -10.19 -27.06
N ASP A 993 -8.11 -9.60 -28.28
CA ASP A 993 -6.88 -9.26 -28.99
C ASP A 993 -6.52 -7.75 -29.04
N ALA A 994 -7.13 -6.90 -28.20
CA ALA A 994 -6.73 -5.50 -28.11
C ALA A 994 -5.37 -5.35 -27.39
N GLY A 995 -4.31 -5.14 -28.16
CA GLY A 995 -2.92 -4.97 -27.73
C GLY A 995 -2.72 -3.99 -26.57
N ALA A 996 -1.76 -4.33 -25.72
CA ALA A 996 -1.51 -3.73 -24.43
C ALA A 996 -0.80 -2.37 -24.51
N GLY A 997 -1.49 -1.32 -24.07
CA GLY A 997 -0.90 -0.09 -23.52
C GLY A 997 -1.47 0.14 -22.12
N ALA A 998 -0.63 0.14 -21.09
CA ALA A 998 -1.02 0.60 -19.77
C ALA A 998 -1.08 2.14 -19.79
N ALA A 999 -2.23 2.72 -19.47
CA ALA A 999 -2.30 4.15 -19.19
C ALA A 999 -2.42 4.35 -17.67
N GLU A 1000 -1.48 5.09 -17.10
CA GLU A 1000 -1.58 5.55 -15.72
C GLU A 1000 -2.55 6.74 -15.63
N ALA A 1001 -3.19 6.90 -14.46
CA ALA A 1001 -3.89 8.14 -14.13
C ALA A 1001 -2.87 9.29 -14.10
N LEU A 1002 -3.21 10.41 -14.75
CA LEU A 1002 -2.30 11.54 -14.99
C LEU A 1002 -1.58 12.00 -13.71
N THR A 1003 -0.32 11.61 -13.57
CA THR A 1003 0.51 11.92 -12.41
C THR A 1003 1.16 13.30 -12.56
N VAL A 1004 1.73 13.81 -11.48
CA VAL A 1004 2.57 15.02 -11.54
C VAL A 1004 3.80 14.76 -12.40
N ASP A 1005 4.31 13.52 -12.37
CA ASP A 1005 5.43 13.10 -13.20
C ASP A 1005 5.06 13.03 -14.68
N ASP A 1006 3.84 12.62 -15.05
CA ASP A 1006 3.38 12.70 -16.45
C ASP A 1006 3.33 14.15 -16.94
N LEU A 1007 2.80 15.05 -16.11
CA LEU A 1007 2.74 16.48 -16.41
C LEU A 1007 4.13 17.13 -16.49
N ARG A 1008 5.09 16.62 -15.69
CA ARG A 1008 6.49 17.02 -15.74
C ARG A 1008 7.17 16.47 -17.00
N GLY A 1009 6.90 15.22 -17.38
CA GLY A 1009 7.41 14.59 -18.59
C GLY A 1009 6.97 15.30 -19.88
N LEU A 1010 5.80 15.98 -19.87
CA LEU A 1010 5.41 16.87 -20.98
C LEU A 1010 6.37 18.06 -21.16
N LEU A 1011 7.15 18.41 -20.15
CA LEU A 1011 8.10 19.52 -20.15
C LEU A 1011 9.55 19.05 -20.25
N ASP A 1012 9.84 17.76 -20.08
CA ASP A 1012 11.16 17.18 -20.31
C ASP A 1012 11.45 17.13 -21.83
N ASP A 1013 12.65 16.71 -22.24
CA ASP A 1013 13.05 16.69 -23.67
C ASP A 1013 12.31 15.63 -24.48
#